data_AF-A0A803SP63-F1
#
_entry.id   AF-A0A803SP63-F1
#
_cell.length_a   1.000
_cell.length_b   1.000
_cell.length_c   1.000
_cell.angle_alpha   90.00
_cell.angle_beta   90.00
_cell.angle_gamma   90.00
#
_symmetry.space_group_name_H-M   'P 1'
#
loop_
_entity.id
_entity.type
_entity.pdbx_description
1 polymer ?
#
loop_
_entity_poly.entity_id
_entity_poly.type
_entity_poly.pdbx_seq_one_letter_code
_entity_poly.pdbx_strand_id
1 'polypeptide(L)'
;MAFSNYSCLQRAQLTFDYLHTNSTTHEFLFGALAELVDNARDADATRIDIFTERREGLRGGFMLCFLDDGAGMDEHDAASVIQFGKSAKRSPESTQIGQYGNGLKSGSMRIGKDFILFTKKDHSLTCLFLSRTFHEEEGIDEVIVPLPSWHVRTKEPLTDNMEKFALETELIYKYSPFKSEDEVMEQFNKISGENGTLVIIFNLKLMDNGEPELDVSSDPRDIQMAETPPEGTKPERRSFRAYAAVLYIDPRMRIFIHGHKVQTSVSPAACTSLGRSHSQESFRFKTRAEQEVKKAEHMARIAEEKAREAESKARAFELRLGGDLSKESRIMLRQIQDTATTLRREADVKKRIREAKQRALKEPKELNFIFGVNIEQRHLDGMFIYNCSRLIKMYEKVGPQLEGGMACGGVVGVVDVPYLVLEPTHNKQDFADAKEYRHLLRAMGEHLAQYWKDVEIAQKGISKFWDDFGYLSANWNQPPSNELRYKRRRAMEIPTTIQCDLCLKWRTLPFQLSSVEKEYPDTWVCDMNPDPTQDRCDAPEQKQKVPLSILRKKKTQEDKQKELTDKIRQQQERLEALQKTTPIRSQADLKKLPLEVTMRPAFEVSASAVGRVSPSSCPIPALTPLSVAEFGAAPAAPLSSAARVPCAGSCLPLLQVLSSRKRNISTVEEEEEEEEEHTSRREKRKPGRPVAVKEEKKDSNEVVVEVSNAFDKGQHVEVRVNKEWYTGRITAVEVGKQAVRWKVKFDYVPTDVTPRDRWVERSSEDVRLMKPPSPENQKPNTRQQPPPQTSECVRTEPDTTGSSSNQESDILAQTLRNCLRYFLPPNFPISKKDLSSMSSEELATFPLVRPGSYFMLWRVLPGAKMLEKHEYQMRISRIL
;
A
#
# COMPACT_ATOMS: atom_id res chain seq x y z
N MET A 1 21.09 10.69 -14.91
CA MET A 1 22.28 10.15 -15.61
C MET A 1 21.78 9.51 -16.89
N ALA A 2 21.70 10.28 -17.98
CA ALA A 2 21.48 9.74 -19.32
C ALA A 2 22.85 9.43 -19.95
N PHE A 3 22.93 8.43 -20.84
CA PHE A 3 24.18 8.11 -21.54
C PHE A 3 24.42 9.04 -22.74
N SER A 4 23.35 9.45 -23.42
CA SER A 4 23.35 10.39 -24.53
C SER A 4 22.17 11.36 -24.42
N ASN A 5 22.11 12.36 -25.29
CA ASN A 5 20.87 13.11 -25.49
C ASN A 5 19.81 12.19 -26.16
N TYR A 6 18.57 12.27 -25.69
CA TYR A 6 17.42 11.50 -26.21
C TYR A 6 16.30 12.41 -26.77
N SER A 7 16.57 13.69 -27.00
CA SER A 7 15.57 14.67 -27.46
C SER A 7 14.98 14.34 -28.84
N CYS A 8 15.65 13.53 -29.65
CA CYS A 8 15.17 13.05 -30.95
C CYS A 8 14.30 11.78 -30.89
N LEU A 9 14.15 11.14 -29.72
CA LEU A 9 13.29 9.97 -29.59
C LEU A 9 11.83 10.39 -29.39
N GLN A 10 10.93 9.69 -30.07
CA GLN A 10 9.49 9.82 -29.87
C GLN A 10 9.11 9.55 -28.40
N ARG A 11 8.11 10.27 -27.91
CA ARG A 11 7.58 10.14 -26.55
C ARG A 11 6.19 9.52 -26.61
N ALA A 12 5.81 8.76 -25.58
CA ALA A 12 4.41 8.44 -25.37
C ALA A 12 3.66 9.75 -25.03
N GLN A 13 2.63 10.06 -25.79
CA GLN A 13 1.71 11.19 -25.57
C GLN A 13 0.39 10.70 -24.99
N LEU A 14 -0.45 11.63 -24.54
CA LEU A 14 -1.80 11.37 -24.07
C LEU A 14 -2.78 12.04 -25.04
N THR A 15 -3.66 11.25 -25.63
CA THR A 15 -4.77 11.77 -26.42
C THR A 15 -5.96 12.15 -25.52
N PHE A 16 -6.82 13.01 -26.03
CA PHE A 16 -8.07 13.42 -25.42
C PHE A 16 -8.94 12.21 -24.99
N ASP A 17 -9.05 11.18 -25.84
CA ASP A 17 -9.82 9.95 -25.57
C ASP A 17 -9.25 9.14 -24.39
N TYR A 18 -7.98 9.33 -24.03
CA TYR A 18 -7.42 8.72 -22.84
C TYR A 18 -8.09 9.23 -21.55
N LEU A 19 -8.55 10.49 -21.52
CA LEU A 19 -9.30 11.03 -20.37
C LEU A 19 -10.58 10.24 -20.11
N HIS A 20 -11.30 9.86 -21.17
CA HIS A 20 -12.44 8.96 -21.03
C HIS A 20 -11.99 7.55 -20.62
N THR A 21 -11.02 6.97 -21.33
CA THR A 21 -10.53 5.61 -21.07
C THR A 21 -10.12 5.44 -19.61
N ASN A 22 -9.40 6.42 -19.06
CA ASN A 22 -8.96 6.48 -17.67
C ASN A 22 -10.14 6.53 -16.66
N SER A 23 -11.22 7.24 -16.99
CA SER A 23 -12.43 7.33 -16.13
C SER A 23 -13.18 6.00 -15.99
N THR A 24 -13.10 5.11 -16.98
CA THR A 24 -13.82 3.82 -16.97
C THR A 24 -13.36 2.86 -15.87
N THR A 25 -12.27 3.17 -15.16
CA THR A 25 -11.81 2.39 -14.01
C THR A 25 -12.78 2.41 -12.82
N HIS A 26 -13.66 3.41 -12.73
CA HIS A 26 -14.55 3.65 -11.59
C HIS A 26 -15.98 3.20 -11.89
N GLU A 27 -16.23 1.89 -11.82
CA GLU A 27 -17.59 1.33 -11.86
C GLU A 27 -18.42 1.83 -10.66
N PHE A 28 -17.83 1.84 -9.46
CA PHE A 28 -18.44 2.40 -8.25
C PHE A 28 -18.20 3.92 -8.17
N LEU A 29 -19.25 4.72 -8.39
CA LEU A 29 -19.15 6.18 -8.52
C LEU A 29 -18.59 6.87 -7.26
N PHE A 30 -18.98 6.45 -6.05
CA PHE A 30 -18.38 7.02 -4.82
C PHE A 30 -16.88 6.72 -4.69
N GLY A 31 -16.36 5.69 -5.35
CA GLY A 31 -14.92 5.45 -5.47
C GLY A 31 -14.19 6.59 -6.20
N ALA A 32 -14.84 7.21 -7.19
CA ALA A 32 -14.34 8.40 -7.87
C ALA A 32 -14.41 9.65 -6.99
N LEU A 33 -15.48 9.84 -6.20
CA LEU A 33 -15.57 10.95 -5.24
C LEU A 33 -14.49 10.83 -4.15
N ALA A 34 -14.24 9.62 -3.64
CA ALA A 34 -13.24 9.36 -2.62
C ALA A 34 -11.79 9.57 -3.09
N GLU A 35 -11.50 9.56 -4.40
CA GLU A 35 -10.19 9.99 -4.91
C GLU A 35 -9.89 11.46 -4.61
N LEU A 36 -10.92 12.33 -4.56
CA LEU A 36 -10.74 13.74 -4.19
C LEU A 36 -10.58 13.91 -2.68
N VAL A 37 -11.39 13.19 -1.88
CA VAL A 37 -11.26 13.16 -0.41
C VAL A 37 -9.89 12.64 0.03
N ASP A 38 -9.35 11.63 -0.65
CA ASP A 38 -7.99 11.12 -0.41
C ASP A 38 -6.90 12.18 -0.68
N ASN A 39 -7.09 13.06 -1.68
CA ASN A 39 -6.12 14.11 -2.00
C ASN A 39 -6.08 15.20 -0.92
N ALA A 40 -7.25 15.61 -0.40
CA ALA A 40 -7.35 16.57 0.71
C ALA A 40 -6.75 16.00 2.01
N ARG A 41 -7.06 14.74 2.35
CA ARG A 41 -6.45 14.05 3.51
C ARG A 41 -4.93 13.98 3.39
N ASP A 42 -4.40 13.65 2.21
CA ASP A 42 -2.96 13.60 1.96
C ASP A 42 -2.28 14.99 1.92
N ALA A 43 -3.07 16.08 1.85
CA ALA A 43 -2.61 17.47 1.93
C ALA A 43 -2.76 18.05 3.35
N ASP A 44 -2.91 17.18 4.36
CA ASP A 44 -3.02 17.48 5.79
C ASP A 44 -4.20 18.39 6.19
N ALA A 45 -5.28 18.41 5.38
CA ALA A 45 -6.50 19.17 5.66
C ALA A 45 -7.19 18.76 6.98
N THR A 46 -7.70 19.74 7.74
CA THR A 46 -8.52 19.55 8.94
C THR A 46 -10.01 19.36 8.61
N ARG A 47 -10.42 19.85 7.44
CA ARG A 47 -11.80 19.93 6.97
C ARG A 47 -11.87 19.81 5.46
N ILE A 48 -12.86 19.07 4.97
CA ILE A 48 -13.33 19.13 3.58
C ILE A 48 -14.85 19.35 3.56
N ASP A 49 -15.29 20.36 2.82
CA ASP A 49 -16.69 20.60 2.48
C ASP A 49 -16.98 20.05 1.08
N ILE A 50 -18.00 19.21 0.99
CA ILE A 50 -18.45 18.56 -0.24
C ILE A 50 -19.90 19.02 -0.46
N PHE A 51 -20.14 19.82 -1.49
CA PHE A 51 -21.42 20.49 -1.69
C PHE A 51 -21.73 20.64 -3.18
N THR A 52 -22.98 20.95 -3.50
CA THR A 52 -23.38 21.27 -4.85
C THR A 52 -23.78 22.73 -4.97
N GLU A 53 -23.53 23.31 -6.14
CA GLU A 53 -23.94 24.67 -6.48
C GLU A 53 -24.83 24.63 -7.73
N ARG A 54 -26.09 25.06 -7.61
CA ARG A 54 -27.05 24.99 -8.73
C ARG A 54 -26.60 25.87 -9.89
N ARG A 55 -26.70 25.30 -11.09
CA ARG A 55 -26.42 25.88 -12.41
C ARG A 55 -27.28 25.15 -13.44
N GLU A 56 -28.54 25.55 -13.54
CA GLU A 56 -29.53 24.93 -14.46
C GLU A 56 -29.09 25.00 -15.95
N GLY A 57 -28.19 25.92 -16.30
CA GLY A 57 -27.56 26.02 -17.63
C GLY A 57 -26.38 25.07 -17.88
N LEU A 58 -26.01 24.22 -16.93
CA LEU A 58 -24.97 23.18 -17.08
C LEU A 58 -25.60 21.80 -17.06
N ARG A 59 -24.98 20.84 -17.76
CA ARG A 59 -25.47 19.46 -17.83
C ARG A 59 -25.51 18.84 -16.43
N GLY A 60 -26.70 18.42 -16.00
CA GLY A 60 -26.97 17.89 -14.66
C GLY A 60 -27.52 18.91 -13.64
N GLY A 61 -27.72 20.18 -14.02
CA GLY A 61 -28.38 21.21 -13.19
C GLY A 61 -27.56 21.74 -12.01
N PHE A 62 -26.43 21.11 -11.67
CA PHE A 62 -25.53 21.56 -10.61
C PHE A 62 -24.06 21.23 -10.89
N MET A 63 -23.17 21.97 -10.22
CA MET A 63 -21.75 21.67 -10.08
C MET A 63 -21.52 20.90 -8.77
N LEU A 64 -20.58 19.97 -8.73
CA LEU A 64 -20.14 19.29 -7.51
C LEU A 64 -18.79 19.85 -7.06
N CYS A 65 -18.75 20.40 -5.86
CA CYS A 65 -17.63 21.16 -5.30
C CYS A 65 -16.99 20.41 -4.12
N PHE A 66 -15.66 20.43 -4.06
CA PHE A 66 -14.84 19.90 -2.97
C PHE A 66 -13.89 21.02 -2.52
N LEU A 67 -14.07 21.52 -1.29
CA LEU A 67 -13.27 22.60 -0.70
C LEU A 67 -12.51 22.07 0.51
N ASP A 68 -11.18 22.14 0.51
CA ASP A 68 -10.31 21.76 1.62
C ASP A 68 -9.46 22.91 2.18
N ASP A 69 -9.13 22.82 3.47
CA ASP A 69 -8.22 23.71 4.20
C ASP A 69 -6.78 23.16 4.28
N GLY A 70 -6.39 22.35 3.30
CA GLY A 70 -5.07 21.69 3.25
C GLY A 70 -3.92 22.62 2.84
N ALA A 71 -2.75 22.03 2.65
CA ALA A 71 -1.51 22.73 2.31
C ALA A 71 -1.53 23.52 0.98
N GLY A 72 -2.55 23.32 0.13
CA GLY A 72 -2.64 23.92 -1.20
C GLY A 72 -1.56 23.43 -2.17
N MET A 73 -1.47 24.10 -3.32
CA MET A 73 -0.44 23.86 -4.33
C MET A 73 0.06 25.20 -4.90
N ASP A 74 1.36 25.28 -5.17
CA ASP A 74 1.95 26.36 -5.97
C ASP A 74 1.88 26.02 -7.46
N GLU A 75 2.37 26.94 -8.29
CA GLU A 75 2.38 26.82 -9.75
C GLU A 75 3.09 25.54 -10.24
N HIS A 76 4.14 25.08 -9.55
CA HIS A 76 4.88 23.87 -9.92
C HIS A 76 4.18 22.59 -9.43
N ASP A 77 3.63 22.61 -8.22
CA ASP A 77 2.80 21.53 -7.69
C ASP A 77 1.55 21.34 -8.59
N ALA A 78 0.87 22.43 -8.95
CA ALA A 78 -0.28 22.44 -9.87
C ALA A 78 0.10 21.94 -11.27
N ALA A 79 1.21 22.42 -11.86
CA ALA A 79 1.71 21.90 -13.14
C ALA A 79 2.13 20.42 -13.07
N SER A 80 2.35 19.87 -11.87
CA SER A 80 2.58 18.44 -11.66
C SER A 80 1.29 17.62 -11.67
N VAL A 81 0.13 18.21 -11.37
CA VAL A 81 -1.18 17.52 -11.34
C VAL A 81 -1.51 16.89 -12.68
N ILE A 82 -1.20 17.55 -13.80
CA ILE A 82 -1.43 17.03 -15.16
C ILE A 82 -0.40 15.98 -15.60
N GLN A 83 0.67 15.75 -14.82
CA GLN A 83 1.71 14.76 -15.15
C GLN A 83 1.25 13.37 -14.69
N PHE A 84 0.58 12.62 -15.58
CA PHE A 84 0.08 11.26 -15.29
C PHE A 84 1.20 10.32 -14.83
N GLY A 85 0.94 9.56 -13.76
CA GLY A 85 1.91 8.63 -13.15
C GLY A 85 2.95 9.29 -12.23
N LYS A 86 3.02 10.63 -12.17
CA LYS A 86 3.90 11.35 -11.24
C LYS A 86 3.20 11.57 -9.90
N SER A 87 3.88 11.22 -8.81
CA SER A 87 3.47 11.61 -7.46
C SER A 87 4.70 11.77 -6.58
N ALA A 88 4.85 12.93 -5.94
CA ALA A 88 5.88 13.15 -4.92
C ALA A 88 5.64 12.29 -3.67
N LYS A 89 4.37 11.92 -3.42
CA LYS A 89 3.91 11.10 -2.28
C LYS A 89 4.38 9.63 -2.35
N ARG A 90 4.92 9.18 -3.49
CA ARG A 90 5.30 7.78 -3.73
C ARG A 90 6.65 7.42 -3.11
N SER A 91 6.64 6.98 -1.85
CA SER A 91 7.81 6.37 -1.19
C SER A 91 7.47 5.04 -0.51
N PRO A 92 8.45 4.12 -0.29
CA PRO A 92 8.20 2.83 0.37
C PRO A 92 7.80 2.92 1.85
N GLU A 93 7.92 4.10 2.45
CA GLU A 93 7.58 4.41 3.84
C GLU A 93 6.37 5.37 3.92
N SER A 94 5.73 5.68 2.78
CA SER A 94 4.68 6.69 2.72
C SER A 94 3.37 6.20 3.34
N THR A 95 2.84 7.00 4.26
CA THR A 95 1.49 6.90 4.82
C THR A 95 0.43 7.58 3.95
N GLN A 96 0.83 8.27 2.88
CA GLN A 96 -0.08 8.94 1.95
C GLN A 96 -0.68 7.95 0.93
N ILE A 97 -1.95 8.17 0.59
CA ILE A 97 -2.80 7.30 -0.22
C ILE A 97 -2.55 7.53 -1.73
N GLY A 98 -2.16 8.73 -2.12
CA GLY A 98 -2.01 9.22 -3.50
C GLY A 98 -0.75 8.74 -4.24
N GLN A 99 -0.46 7.44 -4.22
CA GLN A 99 0.80 6.91 -4.78
C GLN A 99 0.87 6.85 -6.32
N TYR A 100 -0.26 6.79 -7.02
CA TYR A 100 -0.31 6.56 -8.47
C TYR A 100 -0.25 7.82 -9.35
N GLY A 101 -0.44 9.02 -8.79
CA GLY A 101 -0.43 10.25 -9.59
C GLY A 101 -1.58 10.36 -10.60
N ASN A 102 -2.73 9.74 -10.32
CA ASN A 102 -3.85 9.67 -11.26
C ASN A 102 -5.26 9.92 -10.67
N GLY A 103 -5.43 9.76 -9.35
CA GLY A 103 -6.74 9.75 -8.68
C GLY A 103 -7.69 10.88 -9.07
N LEU A 104 -7.22 12.13 -9.02
CA LEU A 104 -8.02 13.29 -9.44
C LEU A 104 -8.53 13.17 -10.88
N LYS A 105 -7.70 12.67 -11.82
CA LYS A 105 -8.01 12.63 -13.26
C LYS A 105 -8.92 11.46 -13.63
N SER A 106 -8.78 10.30 -12.98
CA SER A 106 -9.74 9.21 -13.16
C SER A 106 -11.07 9.51 -12.47
N GLY A 107 -11.03 10.14 -11.28
CA GLY A 107 -12.20 10.51 -10.49
C GLY A 107 -13.04 11.60 -11.14
N SER A 108 -12.46 12.77 -11.46
CA SER A 108 -13.23 13.90 -12.00
C SER A 108 -13.87 13.58 -13.35
N MET A 109 -13.15 12.92 -14.27
CA MET A 109 -13.65 12.53 -15.59
C MET A 109 -14.69 11.39 -15.54
N ARG A 110 -14.82 10.69 -14.41
CA ARG A 110 -15.91 9.74 -14.15
C ARG A 110 -17.19 10.46 -13.72
N ILE A 111 -17.07 11.50 -12.89
CA ILE A 111 -18.19 12.24 -12.29
C ILE A 111 -18.79 13.26 -13.28
N GLY A 112 -17.92 14.00 -13.98
CA GLY A 112 -18.30 15.04 -14.94
C GLY A 112 -17.62 14.90 -16.29
N LYS A 113 -17.93 15.82 -17.20
CA LYS A 113 -17.21 16.01 -18.46
C LYS A 113 -16.02 16.94 -18.26
N ASP A 114 -16.15 17.92 -17.38
CA ASP A 114 -15.22 19.02 -17.19
C ASP A 114 -14.92 19.23 -15.70
N PHE A 115 -13.72 19.69 -15.36
CA PHE A 115 -13.44 20.23 -14.01
C PHE A 115 -12.51 21.45 -14.06
N ILE A 116 -12.68 22.32 -13.07
CA ILE A 116 -11.80 23.45 -12.80
C ILE A 116 -11.37 23.40 -11.33
N LEU A 117 -10.10 23.73 -11.07
CA LEU A 117 -9.47 23.66 -9.76
C LEU A 117 -8.84 25.01 -9.44
N PHE A 118 -9.20 25.56 -8.29
CA PHE A 118 -8.61 26.77 -7.72
C PHE A 118 -7.79 26.34 -6.50
N THR A 119 -6.56 26.78 -6.38
CA THR A 119 -5.69 26.44 -5.25
C THR A 119 -4.86 27.63 -4.82
N LYS A 120 -4.53 27.67 -3.54
CA LYS A 120 -3.92 28.80 -2.85
C LYS A 120 -2.78 28.28 -2.00
N LYS A 121 -1.57 28.80 -2.21
CA LYS A 121 -0.39 28.44 -1.43
C LYS A 121 0.58 29.61 -1.33
N ASP A 122 1.00 29.92 -0.11
CA ASP A 122 1.96 30.97 0.26
C ASP A 122 1.57 32.37 -0.26
N HIS A 123 1.97 32.72 -1.48
CA HIS A 123 1.69 34.01 -2.13
C HIS A 123 1.01 33.84 -3.51
N SER A 124 0.72 32.61 -3.92
CA SER A 124 0.15 32.26 -5.23
C SER A 124 -1.33 31.86 -5.15
N LEU A 125 -2.08 32.23 -6.18
CA LEU A 125 -3.41 31.72 -6.51
C LEU A 125 -3.30 31.08 -7.89
N THR A 126 -3.47 29.76 -7.98
CA THR A 126 -3.32 29.02 -9.24
C THR A 126 -4.67 28.45 -9.65
N CYS A 127 -5.05 28.66 -10.92
CA CYS A 127 -6.19 27.96 -11.53
C CYS A 127 -5.67 26.85 -12.44
N LEU A 128 -6.36 25.72 -12.49
CA LEU A 128 -6.08 24.61 -13.40
C LEU A 128 -7.40 24.13 -14.00
N PHE A 129 -7.52 24.19 -15.32
CA PHE A 129 -8.78 23.92 -16.01
C PHE A 129 -8.68 22.76 -17.00
N LEU A 130 -9.35 21.63 -16.71
CA LEU A 130 -9.45 20.49 -17.63
C LEU A 130 -10.89 20.38 -18.14
N SER A 131 -11.17 21.04 -19.26
CA SER A 131 -12.43 20.90 -19.98
C SER A 131 -12.29 19.98 -21.18
N ARG A 132 -13.05 18.88 -21.20
CA ARG A 132 -13.26 18.09 -22.42
C ARG A 132 -14.17 18.80 -23.41
N THR A 133 -15.06 19.66 -22.95
CA THR A 133 -15.94 20.46 -23.81
C THR A 133 -15.13 21.38 -24.74
N PHE A 134 -14.11 22.07 -24.22
CA PHE A 134 -13.12 22.80 -25.02
C PHE A 134 -12.47 21.93 -26.12
N HIS A 135 -11.97 20.74 -25.77
CA HIS A 135 -11.32 19.84 -26.73
C HIS A 135 -12.30 19.31 -27.80
N GLU A 136 -13.54 18.98 -27.42
CA GLU A 136 -14.56 18.47 -28.33
C GLU A 136 -15.08 19.54 -29.30
N GLU A 137 -15.16 20.81 -28.86
CA GLU A 137 -15.62 21.92 -29.71
C GLU A 137 -14.54 22.48 -30.63
N GLU A 138 -13.28 22.57 -30.17
CA GLU A 138 -12.15 23.08 -30.97
C GLU A 138 -11.43 21.94 -31.75
N GLY A 139 -11.84 20.68 -31.59
CA GLY A 139 -11.32 19.53 -32.34
C GLY A 139 -9.91 19.06 -31.94
N ILE A 140 -9.55 19.18 -30.66
CA ILE A 140 -8.18 19.01 -30.15
C ILE A 140 -7.96 17.58 -29.63
N ASP A 141 -7.02 16.83 -30.22
CA ASP A 141 -6.64 15.48 -29.76
C ASP A 141 -5.55 15.48 -28.67
N GLU A 142 -4.70 16.50 -28.56
CA GLU A 142 -3.75 16.63 -27.44
C GLU A 142 -4.43 17.17 -26.17
N VAL A 143 -4.03 16.70 -24.98
CA VAL A 143 -4.58 17.19 -23.71
C VAL A 143 -3.97 18.54 -23.31
N ILE A 144 -4.63 19.64 -23.69
CA ILE A 144 -4.26 21.02 -23.35
C ILE A 144 -4.99 21.46 -22.08
N VAL A 145 -4.26 22.10 -21.15
CA VAL A 145 -4.81 22.50 -19.84
C VAL A 145 -4.36 23.93 -19.51
N PRO A 146 -5.26 24.92 -19.57
CA PRO A 146 -4.99 26.25 -19.06
C PRO A 146 -4.60 26.23 -17.58
N LEU A 147 -3.46 26.86 -17.25
CA LEU A 147 -2.90 26.92 -15.92
C LEU A 147 -2.35 28.34 -15.60
N PRO A 148 -3.23 29.35 -15.48
CA PRO A 148 -2.84 30.71 -15.09
C PRO A 148 -2.69 30.86 -13.56
N SER A 149 -1.79 31.78 -13.17
CA SER A 149 -1.41 32.06 -11.79
C SER A 149 -1.54 33.57 -11.49
N TRP A 150 -1.92 33.93 -10.27
CA TRP A 150 -2.03 35.31 -9.79
C TRP A 150 -1.38 35.49 -8.42
N HIS A 151 -0.90 36.70 -8.11
CA HIS A 151 -0.39 37.03 -6.79
C HIS A 151 -1.54 37.29 -5.80
N VAL A 152 -1.51 36.59 -4.65
CA VAL A 152 -2.65 36.49 -3.72
C VAL A 152 -3.19 37.83 -3.21
N ARG A 153 -2.31 38.85 -3.07
CA ARG A 153 -2.64 40.18 -2.54
C ARG A 153 -2.99 41.21 -3.60
N THR A 154 -2.18 41.34 -4.66
CA THR A 154 -2.37 42.38 -5.68
C THR A 154 -3.28 41.96 -6.83
N LYS A 155 -3.56 40.65 -6.96
CA LYS A 155 -4.29 40.05 -8.08
C LYS A 155 -3.65 40.28 -9.44
N GLU A 156 -2.35 40.60 -9.47
CA GLU A 156 -1.59 40.71 -10.72
C GLU A 156 -1.20 39.30 -11.23
N PRO A 157 -1.15 39.10 -12.56
CA PRO A 157 -0.69 37.83 -13.15
C PRO A 157 0.75 37.47 -12.73
N LEU A 158 0.94 36.22 -12.34
CA LEU A 158 2.25 35.59 -12.16
C LEU A 158 2.57 34.80 -13.44
N THR A 159 3.27 35.44 -14.38
CA THR A 159 3.64 34.81 -15.67
C THR A 159 4.84 35.49 -16.31
N ASP A 160 5.75 34.70 -16.89
CA ASP A 160 6.81 35.18 -17.79
C ASP A 160 6.28 35.45 -19.22
N ASN A 161 5.06 35.01 -19.54
CA ASN A 161 4.43 35.15 -20.86
C ASN A 161 2.97 35.60 -20.74
N MET A 162 2.72 36.88 -21.06
CA MET A 162 1.40 37.49 -20.98
C MET A 162 0.44 37.04 -22.09
N GLU A 163 0.95 36.70 -23.28
CA GLU A 163 0.13 36.18 -24.39
C GLU A 163 -0.45 34.80 -24.05
N LYS A 164 0.38 33.93 -23.47
CA LYS A 164 -0.06 32.63 -22.91
C LYS A 164 -1.14 32.84 -21.85
N PHE A 165 -0.90 33.73 -20.89
CA PHE A 165 -1.83 33.98 -19.79
C PHE A 165 -3.17 34.56 -20.25
N ALA A 166 -3.16 35.46 -21.25
CA ALA A 166 -4.37 35.99 -21.85
C ALA A 166 -5.19 34.87 -22.53
N LEU A 167 -4.55 34.01 -23.32
CA LEU A 167 -5.21 32.85 -23.93
C LEU A 167 -5.75 31.85 -22.89
N GLU A 168 -4.99 31.57 -21.83
CA GLU A 168 -5.42 30.65 -20.77
C GLU A 168 -6.64 31.17 -19.99
N THR A 169 -6.69 32.48 -19.71
CA THR A 169 -7.83 33.11 -19.04
C THR A 169 -9.02 33.26 -19.99
N GLU A 170 -8.82 33.61 -21.26
CA GLU A 170 -9.89 33.61 -22.28
C GLU A 170 -10.55 32.24 -22.43
N LEU A 171 -9.76 31.15 -22.46
CA LEU A 171 -10.30 29.78 -22.50
C LEU A 171 -11.12 29.43 -21.25
N ILE A 172 -10.72 29.91 -20.07
CA ILE A 172 -11.51 29.76 -18.83
C ILE A 172 -12.82 30.54 -18.93
N TYR A 173 -12.80 31.81 -19.38
CA TYR A 173 -14.01 32.62 -19.50
C TYR A 173 -14.96 32.06 -20.58
N LYS A 174 -14.43 31.57 -21.70
CA LYS A 174 -15.20 30.93 -22.77
C LYS A 174 -15.85 29.63 -22.30
N TYR A 175 -15.09 28.68 -21.75
CA TYR A 175 -15.55 27.30 -21.54
C TYR A 175 -15.90 26.91 -20.09
N SER A 176 -15.43 27.63 -19.07
CA SER A 176 -15.74 27.30 -17.67
C SER A 176 -17.12 27.85 -17.24
N PRO A 177 -17.61 27.51 -16.03
CA PRO A 177 -18.82 28.11 -15.46
C PRO A 177 -18.70 29.60 -15.12
N PHE A 178 -17.48 30.15 -15.15
CA PHE A 178 -17.12 31.49 -14.69
C PHE A 178 -16.70 32.33 -15.89
N LYS A 179 -17.39 33.46 -16.12
CA LYS A 179 -17.33 34.24 -17.38
C LYS A 179 -16.49 35.52 -17.29
N SER A 180 -15.90 35.79 -16.14
CA SER A 180 -15.09 36.98 -15.87
C SER A 180 -13.99 36.69 -14.85
N GLU A 181 -13.01 37.59 -14.74
CA GLU A 181 -11.96 37.51 -13.72
C GLU A 181 -12.55 37.66 -12.31
N ASP A 182 -13.56 38.51 -12.13
CA ASP A 182 -14.27 38.68 -10.85
C ASP A 182 -14.91 37.36 -10.39
N GLU A 183 -15.62 36.65 -11.27
CA GLU A 183 -16.21 35.34 -10.96
C GLU A 183 -15.14 34.28 -10.62
N VAL A 184 -13.96 34.33 -11.24
CA VAL A 184 -12.82 33.48 -10.90
C VAL A 184 -12.24 33.85 -9.51
N MET A 185 -12.12 35.15 -9.22
CA MET A 185 -11.65 35.65 -7.92
C MET A 185 -12.63 35.31 -6.79
N GLU A 186 -13.94 35.29 -7.04
CA GLU A 186 -14.94 34.77 -6.10
C GLU A 186 -14.66 33.30 -5.72
N GLN A 187 -14.20 32.46 -6.65
CA GLN A 187 -13.89 31.06 -6.34
C GLN A 187 -12.64 30.95 -5.46
N PHE A 188 -11.60 31.75 -5.72
CA PHE A 188 -10.45 31.86 -4.82
C PHE A 188 -10.84 32.41 -3.44
N ASN A 189 -11.80 33.32 -3.35
CA ASN A 189 -12.27 33.89 -2.09
C ASN A 189 -13.06 32.89 -1.22
N LYS A 190 -13.58 31.79 -1.79
CA LYS A 190 -14.10 30.64 -1.02
C LYS A 190 -13.01 29.93 -0.20
N ILE A 191 -11.73 30.05 -0.58
CA ILE A 191 -10.58 29.52 0.16
C ILE A 191 -10.15 30.55 1.23
N SER A 192 -10.83 30.48 2.39
CA SER A 192 -10.72 31.46 3.48
C SER A 192 -9.43 31.37 4.31
N GLY A 193 -8.79 30.20 4.38
CA GLY A 193 -7.49 30.00 5.03
C GLY A 193 -6.33 30.66 4.28
N GLU A 194 -5.11 30.62 4.84
CA GLU A 194 -3.92 31.09 4.10
C GLU A 194 -3.63 30.23 2.87
N ASN A 195 -3.84 28.91 2.99
CA ASN A 195 -3.72 27.91 1.93
C ASN A 195 -5.05 27.13 1.78
N GLY A 196 -5.17 26.33 0.73
CA GLY A 196 -6.28 25.38 0.52
C GLY A 196 -6.56 25.09 -0.96
N THR A 197 -7.51 24.20 -1.25
CA THR A 197 -7.92 23.85 -2.62
C THR A 197 -9.43 23.74 -2.78
N LEU A 198 -9.95 24.21 -3.90
CA LEU A 198 -11.34 24.08 -4.34
C LEU A 198 -11.38 23.39 -5.71
N VAL A 199 -11.92 22.18 -5.78
CA VAL A 199 -12.17 21.45 -7.04
C VAL A 199 -13.67 21.52 -7.37
N ILE A 200 -13.99 21.99 -8.57
CA ILE A 200 -15.37 22.09 -9.07
C ILE A 200 -15.50 21.20 -10.32
N ILE A 201 -16.29 20.14 -10.20
CA ILE A 201 -16.63 19.23 -11.30
C ILE A 201 -18.01 19.63 -11.84
N PHE A 202 -18.13 19.73 -13.16
CA PHE A 202 -19.37 20.15 -13.80
C PHE A 202 -19.62 19.40 -15.12
N ASN A 203 -20.75 19.70 -15.76
CA ASN A 203 -21.30 18.94 -16.87
C ASN A 203 -21.37 17.43 -16.53
N LEU A 204 -22.17 17.13 -15.51
CA LEU A 204 -22.22 15.82 -14.84
C LEU A 204 -22.71 14.71 -15.78
N LYS A 205 -22.29 13.48 -15.50
CA LYS A 205 -22.86 12.32 -16.20
C LYS A 205 -24.36 12.22 -15.90
N LEU A 206 -25.11 11.76 -16.89
CA LEU A 206 -26.55 11.55 -16.81
C LEU A 206 -26.84 10.08 -17.13
N MET A 207 -27.89 9.54 -16.54
CA MET A 207 -28.49 8.25 -16.89
C MET A 207 -29.34 8.39 -18.16
N ASP A 208 -29.83 7.27 -18.70
CA ASP A 208 -30.62 7.23 -19.95
C ASP A 208 -31.96 7.99 -19.87
N ASN A 209 -32.46 8.29 -18.66
CA ASN A 209 -33.65 9.11 -18.42
C ASN A 209 -33.38 10.63 -18.45
N GLY A 210 -32.11 11.06 -18.56
CA GLY A 210 -31.69 12.46 -18.55
C GLY A 210 -31.34 13.03 -17.18
N GLU A 211 -31.57 12.29 -16.08
CA GLU A 211 -31.23 12.73 -14.71
C GLU A 211 -29.75 12.43 -14.37
N PRO A 212 -29.12 13.20 -13.47
CA PRO A 212 -27.75 12.92 -13.01
C PRO A 212 -27.67 11.61 -12.22
N GLU A 213 -26.51 10.92 -12.29
CA GLU A 213 -26.26 9.69 -11.51
C GLU A 213 -26.28 9.92 -9.98
N LEU A 214 -26.14 11.19 -9.55
CA LEU A 214 -26.13 11.63 -8.16
C LEU A 214 -27.43 12.38 -7.81
N ASP A 215 -28.22 11.82 -6.91
CA ASP A 215 -29.38 12.47 -6.30
C ASP A 215 -28.93 13.31 -5.10
N VAL A 216 -29.24 14.61 -5.15
CA VAL A 216 -29.00 15.60 -4.09
C VAL A 216 -30.28 16.33 -3.68
N SER A 217 -31.44 15.72 -3.96
CA SER A 217 -32.78 16.27 -3.70
C SER A 217 -33.61 15.41 -2.74
N SER A 218 -33.44 14.08 -2.72
CA SER A 218 -34.19 13.21 -1.78
C SER A 218 -33.77 13.39 -0.32
N ASP A 219 -32.49 13.70 -0.05
CA ASP A 219 -31.99 14.11 1.26
C ASP A 219 -31.03 15.31 1.06
N PRO A 220 -31.40 16.53 1.47
CA PRO A 220 -30.57 17.72 1.27
C PRO A 220 -29.30 17.73 2.14
N ARG A 221 -29.07 16.71 2.98
CA ARG A 221 -27.84 16.54 3.78
C ARG A 221 -26.90 15.48 3.21
N ASP A 222 -27.26 14.80 2.13
CA ASP A 222 -26.53 13.66 1.58
C ASP A 222 -26.36 13.78 0.05
N ILE A 223 -25.43 12.99 -0.50
CA ILE A 223 -25.28 12.79 -1.93
C ILE A 223 -25.53 11.30 -2.16
N GLN A 224 -26.64 10.97 -2.83
CA GLN A 224 -27.08 9.60 -3.02
C GLN A 224 -26.87 9.12 -4.46
N MET A 225 -26.76 7.80 -4.64
CA MET A 225 -26.96 7.19 -5.95
C MET A 225 -28.43 7.32 -6.34
N ALA A 226 -28.71 7.80 -7.55
CA ALA A 226 -30.09 8.01 -8.03
C ALA A 226 -30.85 6.71 -8.36
N GLU A 227 -30.16 5.56 -8.39
CA GLU A 227 -30.78 4.24 -8.59
C GLU A 227 -31.63 3.80 -7.39
N THR A 228 -32.82 3.25 -7.64
CA THR A 228 -33.64 2.61 -6.60
C THR A 228 -32.93 1.34 -6.08
N PRO A 229 -32.56 1.27 -4.79
CA PRO A 229 -31.73 0.18 -4.29
C PRO A 229 -32.49 -1.15 -4.19
N PRO A 230 -31.90 -2.27 -4.68
CA PRO A 230 -32.38 -3.62 -4.36
C PRO A 230 -32.45 -3.90 -2.85
N GLU A 231 -33.32 -4.82 -2.43
CA GLU A 231 -33.38 -5.24 -1.01
C GLU A 231 -32.03 -5.77 -0.52
N GLY A 232 -31.62 -5.37 0.68
CA GLY A 232 -30.33 -5.74 1.26
C GLY A 232 -29.12 -4.92 0.78
N THR A 233 -29.33 -3.89 -0.07
CA THR A 233 -28.29 -2.92 -0.44
C THR A 233 -27.68 -2.27 0.81
N LYS A 234 -26.35 -2.10 0.82
CA LYS A 234 -25.59 -1.56 1.95
C LYS A 234 -25.63 -0.04 1.94
N PRO A 235 -25.78 0.65 3.08
CA PRO A 235 -25.90 2.12 3.13
C PRO A 235 -24.81 2.84 2.35
N GLU A 236 -23.57 2.42 2.49
CA GLU A 236 -22.37 2.98 1.88
C GLU A 236 -22.28 2.78 0.36
N ARG A 237 -23.19 2.00 -0.23
CA ARG A 237 -23.35 1.86 -1.69
C ARG A 237 -24.44 2.75 -2.27
N ARG A 238 -25.26 3.41 -1.44
CA ARG A 238 -26.29 4.37 -1.85
C ARG A 238 -26.06 5.78 -1.30
N SER A 239 -25.59 5.92 -0.06
CA SER A 239 -25.37 7.18 0.66
C SER A 239 -23.89 7.51 0.73
N PHE A 240 -23.49 8.67 0.20
CA PHE A 240 -22.10 9.12 0.31
C PHE A 240 -21.76 9.54 1.74
N ARG A 241 -22.73 10.09 2.50
CA ARG A 241 -22.62 10.34 3.95
C ARG A 241 -22.28 9.08 4.73
N ALA A 242 -22.92 7.95 4.42
CA ALA A 242 -22.59 6.67 5.04
C ALA A 242 -21.19 6.18 4.63
N TYR A 243 -20.82 6.25 3.35
CA TYR A 243 -19.50 5.82 2.87
C TYR A 243 -18.36 6.66 3.46
N ALA A 244 -18.51 7.99 3.48
CA ALA A 244 -17.55 8.94 4.03
C ALA A 244 -17.31 8.72 5.53
N ALA A 245 -18.33 8.29 6.29
CA ALA A 245 -18.22 8.03 7.72
C ALA A 245 -17.24 6.88 8.06
N VAL A 246 -17.07 5.91 7.15
CA VAL A 246 -16.21 4.72 7.31
C VAL A 246 -15.02 4.67 6.35
N LEU A 247 -14.83 5.69 5.50
CA LEU A 247 -13.82 5.74 4.44
C LEU A 247 -12.38 5.61 4.97
N TYR A 248 -12.15 6.06 6.20
CA TYR A 248 -10.87 5.96 6.89
C TYR A 248 -11.01 5.23 8.24
N ILE A 249 -10.01 4.42 8.60
CA ILE A 249 -9.99 3.71 9.89
C ILE A 249 -9.72 4.64 11.09
N ASP A 250 -8.98 5.73 10.82
CA ASP A 250 -8.46 6.72 11.76
C ASP A 250 -8.88 8.16 11.37
N PRO A 251 -10.19 8.47 11.28
CA PRO A 251 -10.66 9.78 10.84
C PRO A 251 -10.07 10.95 11.65
N ARG A 252 -9.56 11.95 10.94
CA ARG A 252 -8.96 13.19 11.48
C ARG A 252 -9.48 14.43 10.77
N MET A 253 -9.27 14.49 9.46
CA MET A 253 -9.97 15.42 8.58
C MET A 253 -11.47 15.23 8.76
N ARG A 254 -12.18 16.32 9.04
CA ARG A 254 -13.65 16.33 9.16
C ARG A 254 -14.26 16.46 7.78
N ILE A 255 -15.28 15.66 7.50
CA ILE A 255 -16.01 15.72 6.24
C ILE A 255 -17.35 16.40 6.51
N PHE A 256 -17.73 17.36 5.67
CA PHE A 256 -19.03 18.02 5.68
C PHE A 256 -19.69 17.79 4.32
N ILE A 257 -20.98 17.44 4.32
CA ILE A 257 -21.79 17.28 3.10
C ILE A 257 -22.95 18.27 3.18
N HIS A 258 -23.06 19.15 2.17
CA HIS A 258 -24.01 20.28 2.15
C HIS A 258 -23.98 21.12 3.44
N GLY A 259 -22.77 21.40 3.94
CA GLY A 259 -22.53 22.15 5.18
C GLY A 259 -22.80 21.39 6.48
N HIS A 260 -23.38 20.18 6.42
CA HIS A 260 -23.69 19.33 7.57
C HIS A 260 -22.58 18.31 7.85
N LYS A 261 -22.08 18.25 9.08
CA LYS A 261 -20.96 17.37 9.47
C LYS A 261 -21.30 15.90 9.24
N VAL A 262 -20.37 15.13 8.68
CA VAL A 262 -20.46 13.66 8.64
C VAL A 262 -19.91 13.12 9.96
N GLN A 263 -20.75 12.41 10.70
CA GLN A 263 -20.32 11.70 11.91
C GLN A 263 -19.50 10.47 11.51
N THR A 264 -18.19 10.67 11.37
CA THR A 264 -17.22 9.59 11.14
C THR A 264 -17.14 8.65 12.36
N SER A 265 -16.65 7.43 12.16
CA SER A 265 -16.49 6.43 13.23
C SER A 265 -15.06 5.90 13.32
N VAL A 266 -14.49 5.83 14.51
CA VAL A 266 -13.17 5.22 14.74
C VAL A 266 -13.32 3.69 14.72
N SER A 267 -12.91 3.07 13.61
CA SER A 267 -12.95 1.61 13.36
C SER A 267 -14.35 0.97 13.50
N PRO A 268 -14.99 0.53 12.40
CA PRO A 268 -16.29 -0.14 12.42
C PRO A 268 -16.42 -1.39 13.31
N ALA A 269 -15.32 -1.99 13.79
CA ALA A 269 -15.33 -3.07 14.78
C ALA A 269 -15.03 -2.60 16.21
N ALA A 270 -14.33 -1.47 16.40
CA ALA A 270 -14.03 -0.96 17.74
C ALA A 270 -15.24 -0.25 18.39
N CYS A 271 -16.14 0.31 17.57
CA CYS A 271 -17.46 0.80 17.97
C CYS A 271 -18.55 -0.29 18.02
N THR A 272 -18.19 -1.57 18.20
CA THR A 272 -19.16 -2.68 18.31
C THR A 272 -18.93 -3.51 19.58
N SER A 273 -19.96 -4.25 20.02
CA SER A 273 -19.93 -4.96 21.31
C SER A 273 -18.98 -6.16 21.27
N LEU A 274 -18.45 -6.54 22.44
CA LEU A 274 -17.54 -7.68 22.59
C LEU A 274 -16.29 -7.60 21.68
N GLY A 275 -15.78 -6.38 21.46
CA GLY A 275 -14.58 -6.15 20.65
C GLY A 275 -13.35 -6.92 21.14
N ARG A 276 -12.64 -7.61 20.22
CA ARG A 276 -11.37 -8.31 20.49
C ARG A 276 -10.39 -8.06 19.35
N SER A 277 -9.10 -7.98 19.68
CA SER A 277 -8.01 -7.83 18.72
C SER A 277 -7.16 -9.10 18.67
N HIS A 278 -6.89 -9.60 17.47
CA HIS A 278 -5.98 -10.72 17.22
C HIS A 278 -4.81 -10.22 16.35
N SER A 279 -3.58 -10.41 16.82
CA SER A 279 -2.39 -10.16 15.99
C SER A 279 -1.97 -11.43 15.23
N GLN A 280 -1.59 -11.26 13.96
CA GLN A 280 -1.01 -12.31 13.13
C GLN A 280 0.33 -11.85 12.53
N GLU A 281 1.41 -12.60 12.77
CA GLU A 281 2.68 -12.45 12.05
C GLU A 281 2.48 -12.61 10.53
N SER A 282 2.98 -11.63 9.75
CA SER A 282 2.96 -11.66 8.29
C SER A 282 4.37 -11.86 7.74
N PHE A 283 4.65 -13.09 7.29
CA PHE A 283 5.92 -13.45 6.65
C PHE A 283 6.23 -12.53 5.45
N ARG A 284 5.21 -12.22 4.62
CA ARG A 284 5.34 -11.31 3.47
C ARG A 284 5.70 -9.88 3.89
N PHE A 285 5.13 -9.37 4.98
CA PHE A 285 5.48 -8.06 5.54
C PHE A 285 6.96 -8.03 5.96
N LYS A 286 7.39 -9.05 6.72
CA LYS A 286 8.78 -9.19 7.17
C LYS A 286 9.76 -9.29 6.00
N THR A 287 9.55 -10.21 5.05
CA THR A 287 10.48 -10.40 3.92
C THR A 287 10.60 -9.14 3.05
N ARG A 288 9.51 -8.40 2.80
CA ARG A 288 9.58 -7.15 2.03
C ARG A 288 10.24 -6.02 2.82
N ALA A 289 10.06 -5.93 4.14
CA ALA A 289 10.78 -4.98 4.99
C ALA A 289 12.30 -5.26 5.01
N GLU A 290 12.71 -6.53 5.07
CA GLU A 290 14.12 -6.94 4.93
C GLU A 290 14.72 -6.54 3.56
N GLN A 291 13.94 -6.65 2.47
CA GLN A 291 14.36 -6.21 1.13
C GLN A 291 14.54 -4.68 1.07
N GLU A 292 13.62 -3.91 1.67
CA GLU A 292 13.70 -2.46 1.73
C GLU A 292 14.88 -1.94 2.56
N VAL A 293 15.23 -2.64 3.66
CA VAL A 293 16.47 -2.40 4.40
C VAL A 293 17.70 -2.68 3.52
N LYS A 294 17.78 -3.86 2.88
CA LYS A 294 18.93 -4.23 2.03
C LYS A 294 19.15 -3.25 0.87
N LYS A 295 18.09 -2.71 0.27
CA LYS A 295 18.17 -1.62 -0.73
C LYS A 295 18.77 -0.34 -0.14
N ALA A 296 18.32 0.08 1.04
CA ALA A 296 18.83 1.27 1.71
C ALA A 296 20.29 1.12 2.18
N GLU A 297 20.67 -0.06 2.68
CA GLU A 297 22.06 -0.41 3.00
C GLU A 297 22.98 -0.30 1.78
N HIS A 298 22.56 -0.85 0.64
CA HIS A 298 23.32 -0.78 -0.62
C HIS A 298 23.46 0.66 -1.13
N MET A 299 22.38 1.45 -1.11
CA MET A 299 22.42 2.87 -1.49
C MET A 299 23.31 3.70 -0.56
N ALA A 300 23.22 3.50 0.75
CA ALA A 300 24.05 4.20 1.73
C ALA A 300 25.54 3.85 1.56
N ARG A 301 25.87 2.58 1.29
CA ARG A 301 27.24 2.14 1.01
C ARG A 301 27.83 2.83 -0.22
N ILE A 302 27.08 2.88 -1.34
CA ILE A 302 27.55 3.55 -2.57
C ILE A 302 27.73 5.06 -2.36
N ALA A 303 26.83 5.71 -1.61
CA ALA A 303 26.96 7.14 -1.32
C ALA A 303 28.18 7.42 -0.43
N GLU A 304 28.41 6.62 0.61
CA GLU A 304 29.59 6.69 1.48
C GLU A 304 30.90 6.47 0.72
N GLU A 305 30.95 5.48 -0.19
CA GLU A 305 32.11 5.21 -1.04
C GLU A 305 32.43 6.41 -1.95
N LYS A 306 31.42 6.99 -2.61
CA LYS A 306 31.58 8.21 -3.43
C LYS A 306 32.01 9.43 -2.62
N ALA A 307 31.44 9.65 -1.43
CA ALA A 307 31.81 10.75 -0.55
C ALA A 307 33.28 10.63 -0.14
N ARG A 308 33.69 9.45 0.33
CA ARG A 308 35.07 9.17 0.75
C ARG A 308 36.06 9.31 -0.40
N GLU A 309 35.69 8.88 -1.61
CA GLU A 309 36.51 9.05 -2.82
C GLU A 309 36.70 10.54 -3.16
N ALA A 310 35.62 11.33 -3.17
CA ALA A 310 35.67 12.77 -3.46
C ALA A 310 36.45 13.55 -2.39
N GLU A 311 36.28 13.23 -1.10
CA GLU A 311 37.07 13.77 0.00
C GLU A 311 38.56 13.41 -0.11
N SER A 312 38.87 12.20 -0.56
CA SER A 312 40.26 11.78 -0.81
C SER A 312 40.87 12.56 -1.98
N LYS A 313 40.12 12.73 -3.07
CA LYS A 313 40.50 13.57 -4.21
C LYS A 313 40.70 15.03 -3.82
N ALA A 314 39.85 15.59 -2.96
CA ALA A 314 40.01 16.95 -2.43
C ALA A 314 41.35 17.11 -1.69
N ARG A 315 41.61 16.27 -0.68
CA ARG A 315 42.86 16.30 0.11
C ARG A 315 44.11 16.05 -0.75
N ALA A 316 44.04 15.12 -1.71
CA ALA A 316 45.16 14.83 -2.61
C ALA A 316 45.44 15.97 -3.59
N PHE A 317 44.40 16.66 -4.08
CA PHE A 317 44.55 17.83 -4.95
C PHE A 317 45.12 19.02 -4.16
N GLU A 318 44.63 19.26 -2.94
CA GLU A 318 45.13 20.28 -2.01
C GLU A 318 46.62 20.10 -1.68
N LEU A 319 47.03 18.87 -1.34
CA LEU A 319 48.45 18.52 -1.14
C LEU A 319 49.29 18.73 -2.40
N ARG A 320 48.76 18.38 -3.58
CA ARG A 320 49.47 18.53 -4.86
C ARG A 320 49.64 19.99 -5.29
N LEU A 321 48.77 20.90 -4.84
CA LEU A 321 48.90 22.33 -5.15
C LEU A 321 50.08 22.99 -4.44
N GLY A 322 50.51 22.49 -3.27
CA GLY A 322 51.79 22.86 -2.65
C GLY A 322 52.00 24.35 -2.34
N GLY A 323 50.96 25.18 -2.39
CA GLY A 323 51.04 26.64 -2.26
C GLY A 323 50.80 27.43 -3.56
N ASP A 324 50.42 26.79 -4.68
CA ASP A 324 50.00 27.49 -5.90
C ASP A 324 48.87 28.49 -5.63
N LEU A 325 49.11 29.75 -5.99
CA LEU A 325 48.21 30.88 -5.76
C LEU A 325 47.37 31.22 -7.01
N SER A 326 47.52 30.47 -8.11
CA SER A 326 46.83 30.71 -9.38
C SER A 326 45.30 30.67 -9.23
N LYS A 327 44.62 31.47 -10.06
CA LYS A 327 43.17 31.66 -10.00
C LYS A 327 42.43 30.38 -10.38
N GLU A 328 42.89 29.69 -11.44
CA GLU A 328 42.30 28.44 -11.89
C GLU A 328 42.41 27.33 -10.84
N SER A 329 43.61 27.11 -10.25
CA SER A 329 43.82 26.09 -9.21
C SER A 329 42.95 26.30 -7.99
N ARG A 330 42.79 27.55 -7.53
CA ARG A 330 41.92 27.90 -6.40
C ARG A 330 40.44 27.62 -6.69
N ILE A 331 39.98 27.93 -7.91
CA ILE A 331 38.61 27.62 -8.34
C ILE A 331 38.41 26.10 -8.41
N MET A 332 39.36 25.36 -8.99
CA MET A 332 39.29 23.90 -9.14
C MET A 332 39.33 23.18 -7.79
N LEU A 333 40.21 23.59 -6.87
CA LEU A 333 40.24 23.06 -5.50
C LEU A 333 38.88 23.26 -4.81
N ARG A 334 38.33 24.48 -4.89
CA ARG A 334 37.03 24.80 -4.29
C ARG A 334 35.90 23.96 -4.89
N GLN A 335 35.85 23.80 -6.22
CA GLN A 335 34.87 22.93 -6.87
C GLN A 335 34.95 21.47 -6.39
N ILE A 336 36.16 20.94 -6.18
CA ILE A 336 36.36 19.57 -5.67
C ILE A 336 35.95 19.48 -4.18
N GLN A 337 36.28 20.48 -3.36
CA GLN A 337 35.87 20.57 -1.95
C GLN A 337 34.34 20.71 -1.78
N ASP A 338 33.69 21.55 -2.59
CA ASP A 338 32.23 21.73 -2.61
C ASP A 338 31.51 20.46 -3.11
N THR A 339 32.08 19.76 -4.09
CA THR A 339 31.59 18.45 -4.57
C THR A 339 31.70 17.38 -3.47
N ALA A 340 32.86 17.29 -2.79
CA ALA A 340 33.05 16.36 -1.68
C ALA A 340 32.08 16.64 -0.53
N THR A 341 31.90 17.91 -0.18
CA THR A 341 30.94 18.36 0.85
C THR A 341 29.50 17.99 0.48
N THR A 342 29.14 18.10 -0.79
CA THR A 342 27.79 17.73 -1.29
C THR A 342 27.57 16.22 -1.22
N LEU A 343 28.53 15.42 -1.70
CA LEU A 343 28.45 13.96 -1.63
C LEU A 343 28.45 13.43 -0.19
N ARG A 344 29.17 14.08 0.74
CA ARG A 344 29.11 13.77 2.18
C ARG A 344 27.70 13.99 2.74
N ARG A 345 27.06 15.13 2.43
CA ARG A 345 25.67 15.40 2.83
C ARG A 345 24.70 14.36 2.27
N GLU A 346 24.86 13.95 1.01
CA GLU A 346 24.06 12.86 0.42
C GLU A 346 24.27 11.52 1.14
N ALA A 347 25.52 11.15 1.42
CA ALA A 347 25.86 9.93 2.16
C ALA A 347 25.22 9.91 3.56
N ASP A 348 25.28 11.02 4.28
CA ASP A 348 24.66 11.15 5.60
C ASP A 348 23.13 11.08 5.54
N VAL A 349 22.50 11.61 4.49
CA VAL A 349 21.05 11.43 4.24
C VAL A 349 20.72 9.96 3.98
N LYS A 350 21.43 9.26 3.10
CA LYS A 350 21.18 7.83 2.81
C LYS A 350 21.45 6.95 4.04
N LYS A 351 22.46 7.29 4.85
CA LYS A 351 22.76 6.65 6.14
C LYS A 351 21.60 6.80 7.13
N ARG A 352 21.04 8.00 7.30
CA ARG A 352 19.86 8.23 8.17
C ARG A 352 18.64 7.43 7.71
N ILE A 353 18.37 7.36 6.39
CA ILE A 353 17.28 6.56 5.82
C ILE A 353 17.47 5.07 6.12
N ARG A 354 18.69 4.53 5.92
CA ARG A 354 19.05 3.16 6.30
C ARG A 354 18.77 2.90 7.79
N GLU A 355 19.20 3.81 8.66
CA GLU A 355 19.06 3.69 10.13
C GLU A 355 17.60 3.91 10.62
N ALA A 356 16.75 4.57 9.83
CA ALA A 356 15.30 4.57 10.02
C ALA A 356 14.70 3.20 9.67
N LYS A 357 14.92 2.69 8.46
CA LYS A 357 14.42 1.36 8.05
C LYS A 357 14.92 0.22 8.94
N GLN A 358 16.18 0.26 9.38
CA GLN A 358 16.73 -0.73 10.32
C GLN A 358 16.11 -0.67 11.72
N ARG A 359 15.53 0.45 12.14
CA ARG A 359 14.73 0.53 13.38
C ARG A 359 13.32 -0.01 13.13
N ALA A 360 12.64 0.45 12.07
CA ALA A 360 11.30 -0.02 11.70
C ALA A 360 11.25 -1.55 11.43
N LEU A 361 12.34 -2.15 10.94
CA LEU A 361 12.44 -3.60 10.78
C LEU A 361 12.40 -4.39 12.11
N LYS A 362 12.81 -3.79 13.24
CA LYS A 362 12.79 -4.43 14.56
C LYS A 362 11.42 -4.46 15.21
N GLU A 363 10.52 -3.56 14.79
CA GLU A 363 9.12 -3.57 15.22
C GLU A 363 8.42 -4.84 14.71
N PRO A 364 7.38 -5.34 15.40
CA PRO A 364 6.60 -6.47 14.91
C PRO A 364 6.12 -6.28 13.46
N LYS A 365 6.06 -7.38 12.70
CA LYS A 365 5.63 -7.38 11.29
C LYS A 365 4.32 -8.14 11.18
N GLU A 366 3.35 -7.58 11.89
CA GLU A 366 2.06 -8.19 12.20
C GLU A 366 0.92 -7.44 11.50
N LEU A 367 -0.20 -8.13 11.29
CA LEU A 367 -1.50 -7.54 10.94
C LEU A 367 -2.43 -7.69 12.14
N ASN A 368 -3.15 -6.63 12.49
CA ASN A 368 -4.10 -6.62 13.60
C ASN A 368 -5.53 -6.78 13.06
N PHE A 369 -6.19 -7.88 13.41
CA PHE A 369 -7.59 -8.13 13.09
C PHE A 369 -8.46 -7.78 14.31
N ILE A 370 -9.30 -6.76 14.19
CA ILE A 370 -10.25 -6.35 15.24
C ILE A 370 -11.62 -6.88 14.86
N PHE A 371 -12.25 -7.69 15.72
CA PHE A 371 -13.60 -8.23 15.52
C PHE A 371 -14.55 -7.77 16.63
N GLY A 372 -15.81 -7.54 16.29
CA GLY A 372 -16.87 -7.17 17.24
C GLY A 372 -18.28 -7.43 16.66
N VAL A 373 -19.31 -7.42 17.50
CA VAL A 373 -20.69 -7.75 17.09
C VAL A 373 -21.51 -6.47 16.87
N ASN A 374 -21.96 -6.26 15.64
CA ASN A 374 -22.86 -5.18 15.27
C ASN A 374 -24.28 -5.47 15.78
N ILE A 375 -24.55 -5.09 17.02
CA ILE A 375 -25.84 -5.30 17.67
C ILE A 375 -26.92 -4.30 17.25
N GLU A 376 -26.58 -3.13 16.71
CA GLU A 376 -27.57 -2.21 16.15
C GLU A 376 -28.11 -2.70 14.80
N GLN A 377 -27.27 -3.29 13.95
CA GLN A 377 -27.65 -3.72 12.59
C GLN A 377 -27.00 -5.06 12.19
N ARG A 378 -27.53 -6.19 12.68
CA ARG A 378 -26.96 -7.55 12.52
C ARG A 378 -26.76 -8.07 11.08
N HIS A 379 -27.29 -7.37 10.08
CA HIS A 379 -27.16 -7.68 8.66
C HIS A 379 -26.11 -6.80 7.94
N LEU A 380 -25.49 -5.86 8.66
CA LEU A 380 -24.33 -5.07 8.25
C LEU A 380 -23.08 -5.65 8.94
N ASP A 381 -22.69 -6.83 8.46
CA ASP A 381 -21.63 -7.66 9.02
C ASP A 381 -20.68 -8.18 7.92
N GLY A 382 -19.47 -8.62 8.30
CA GLY A 382 -18.39 -8.96 7.37
C GLY A 382 -17.16 -8.06 7.54
N MET A 383 -16.17 -8.25 6.67
CA MET A 383 -14.86 -7.63 6.82
C MET A 383 -14.77 -6.27 6.09
N PHE A 384 -14.19 -5.29 6.79
CA PHE A 384 -13.75 -4.00 6.28
C PHE A 384 -12.21 -4.03 6.22
N ILE A 385 -11.67 -3.88 5.02
CA ILE A 385 -10.25 -4.08 4.74
C ILE A 385 -9.70 -2.76 4.21
N TYR A 386 -8.91 -2.11 5.07
CA TYR A 386 -8.24 -0.85 4.81
C TYR A 386 -6.83 -1.09 4.26
N ASN A 387 -6.29 -0.10 3.56
CA ASN A 387 -4.94 -0.07 3.05
C ASN A 387 -4.31 1.30 3.30
N CYS A 388 -3.32 1.35 4.18
CA CYS A 388 -2.76 2.61 4.70
C CYS A 388 -3.88 3.57 5.12
N SER A 389 -4.69 3.11 6.07
CA SER A 389 -5.86 3.76 6.63
C SER A 389 -7.06 4.01 5.71
N ARG A 390 -6.99 3.75 4.40
CA ARG A 390 -8.10 3.95 3.43
C ARG A 390 -8.89 2.67 3.14
N LEU A 391 -10.22 2.72 3.24
CA LEU A 391 -11.10 1.60 2.96
C LEU A 391 -11.01 1.15 1.49
N ILE A 392 -10.70 -0.14 1.25
CA ILE A 392 -10.63 -0.75 -0.09
C ILE A 392 -11.78 -1.75 -0.29
N LYS A 393 -12.10 -2.56 0.72
CA LYS A 393 -13.18 -3.57 0.68
C LYS A 393 -14.07 -3.45 1.91
N MET A 394 -15.37 -3.66 1.75
CA MET A 394 -16.40 -3.58 2.80
C MET A 394 -17.33 -4.79 2.73
N TYR A 395 -17.87 -5.23 3.87
CA TYR A 395 -18.83 -6.35 3.98
C TYR A 395 -18.36 -7.69 3.40
N GLU A 396 -17.05 -7.90 3.23
CA GLU A 396 -16.50 -9.13 2.65
C GLU A 396 -16.71 -10.32 3.61
N LYS A 397 -17.40 -11.38 3.16
CA LYS A 397 -17.72 -12.53 4.00
C LYS A 397 -16.54 -13.50 4.06
N VAL A 398 -16.18 -13.95 5.26
CA VAL A 398 -15.06 -14.89 5.49
C VAL A 398 -15.41 -16.00 6.47
N GLY A 399 -14.73 -17.14 6.33
CA GLY A 399 -14.89 -18.27 7.26
C GLY A 399 -16.35 -18.72 7.39
N PRO A 400 -16.88 -18.93 8.61
CA PRO A 400 -18.24 -19.42 8.83
C PRO A 400 -19.36 -18.54 8.24
N GLN A 401 -19.11 -17.26 7.95
CA GLN A 401 -20.09 -16.38 7.30
C GLN A 401 -20.42 -16.83 5.85
N LEU A 402 -19.59 -17.68 5.25
CA LEU A 402 -19.82 -18.27 3.93
C LEU A 402 -20.67 -19.56 3.99
N GLU A 403 -20.93 -20.10 5.19
CA GLU A 403 -21.57 -21.41 5.39
C GLU A 403 -23.10 -21.33 5.52
N GLY A 404 -23.70 -20.13 5.38
CA GLY A 404 -25.16 -19.95 5.27
C GLY A 404 -25.96 -20.09 6.57
N GLY A 405 -25.30 -20.09 7.74
CA GLY A 405 -25.94 -20.19 9.05
C GLY A 405 -25.76 -18.95 9.94
N MET A 406 -26.31 -18.99 11.16
CA MET A 406 -26.18 -17.91 12.16
C MET A 406 -24.77 -17.79 12.79
N ALA A 407 -23.83 -18.69 12.46
CA ALA A 407 -22.49 -18.69 13.02
C ALA A 407 -21.67 -17.51 12.46
N CYS A 408 -21.15 -16.65 13.33
CA CYS A 408 -20.46 -15.40 12.96
C CYS A 408 -21.34 -14.38 12.20
N GLY A 409 -22.65 -14.61 12.06
CA GLY A 409 -23.58 -13.60 11.55
C GLY A 409 -23.63 -12.41 12.51
N GLY A 410 -23.65 -11.19 11.98
CA GLY A 410 -23.61 -9.97 12.79
C GLY A 410 -22.20 -9.56 13.26
N VAL A 411 -21.15 -10.33 12.93
CA VAL A 411 -19.77 -9.97 13.29
C VAL A 411 -19.12 -9.10 12.21
N VAL A 412 -18.66 -7.92 12.61
CA VAL A 412 -17.80 -7.04 11.80
C VAL A 412 -16.34 -7.35 12.12
N GLY A 413 -15.50 -7.36 11.09
CA GLY A 413 -14.05 -7.45 11.25
C GLY A 413 -13.35 -6.29 10.55
N VAL A 414 -12.29 -5.75 11.15
CA VAL A 414 -11.50 -4.63 10.62
C VAL A 414 -10.02 -5.02 10.59
N VAL A 415 -9.34 -4.66 9.50
CA VAL A 415 -7.87 -4.70 9.38
C VAL A 415 -7.40 -3.49 8.57
N ASP A 416 -6.25 -2.94 8.93
CA ASP A 416 -5.46 -2.09 8.01
C ASP A 416 -4.21 -2.84 7.54
N VAL A 417 -3.96 -2.77 6.23
CA VAL A 417 -2.92 -3.53 5.54
C VAL A 417 -1.95 -2.53 4.89
N PRO A 418 -0.67 -2.45 5.29
CA PRO A 418 0.24 -1.48 4.69
C PRO A 418 0.53 -1.83 3.22
N TYR A 419 0.88 -0.82 2.40
CA TYR A 419 1.33 -0.98 1.00
C TYR A 419 2.39 -2.08 0.83
N LEU A 420 3.27 -2.21 1.83
CA LEU A 420 4.32 -3.23 1.82
C LEU A 420 3.77 -4.67 1.84
N VAL A 421 2.52 -4.92 2.21
CA VAL A 421 1.87 -6.24 2.15
C VAL A 421 0.96 -6.36 0.92
N LEU A 422 0.00 -5.45 0.73
CA LEU A 422 -0.87 -5.39 -0.44
C LEU A 422 -0.88 -3.98 -1.02
N GLU A 423 -0.91 -3.90 -2.34
CA GLU A 423 -1.15 -2.66 -3.10
C GLU A 423 -2.56 -2.74 -3.72
N PRO A 424 -3.32 -1.64 -3.78
CA PRO A 424 -4.67 -1.62 -4.33
C PRO A 424 -4.66 -1.70 -5.86
N THR A 425 -5.84 -1.91 -6.45
CA THR A 425 -6.09 -1.70 -7.87
C THR A 425 -6.17 -0.22 -8.23
N HIS A 426 -6.16 0.07 -9.53
CA HIS A 426 -6.17 1.41 -10.11
C HIS A 426 -7.30 2.35 -9.64
N ASN A 427 -8.42 1.80 -9.14
CA ASN A 427 -9.58 2.51 -8.61
C ASN A 427 -9.71 2.49 -7.07
N LYS A 428 -8.75 1.88 -6.35
CA LYS A 428 -8.79 1.66 -4.90
C LYS A 428 -10.03 0.90 -4.38
N GLN A 429 -10.64 0.03 -5.18
CA GLN A 429 -11.80 -0.80 -4.78
C GLN A 429 -11.50 -2.32 -4.73
N ASP A 430 -10.27 -2.74 -5.08
CA ASP A 430 -9.76 -4.09 -4.85
C ASP A 430 -8.23 -4.08 -4.69
N PHE A 431 -7.59 -5.26 -4.62
CA PHE A 431 -6.15 -5.44 -4.42
C PHE A 431 -5.47 -6.07 -5.64
N ALA A 432 -4.34 -5.50 -6.05
CA ALA A 432 -3.61 -5.94 -7.24
C ALA A 432 -3.06 -7.38 -7.11
N ASP A 433 -2.67 -7.80 -5.89
CA ASP A 433 -2.21 -9.17 -5.62
C ASP A 433 -3.36 -10.05 -5.10
N ALA A 434 -4.26 -10.42 -6.02
CA ALA A 434 -5.45 -11.22 -5.71
C ALA A 434 -5.13 -12.61 -5.11
N LYS A 435 -3.91 -13.14 -5.26
CA LYS A 435 -3.48 -14.39 -4.61
C LYS A 435 -3.33 -14.20 -3.10
N GLU A 436 -2.68 -13.12 -2.70
CA GLU A 436 -2.38 -12.80 -1.32
C GLU A 436 -3.56 -12.14 -0.61
N TYR A 437 -4.40 -11.39 -1.33
CA TYR A 437 -5.71 -10.96 -0.84
C TYR A 437 -6.58 -12.18 -0.44
N ARG A 438 -6.66 -13.21 -1.28
CA ARG A 438 -7.32 -14.48 -0.91
C ARG A 438 -6.63 -15.20 0.27
N HIS A 439 -5.34 -14.99 0.52
CA HIS A 439 -4.68 -15.53 1.71
C HIS A 439 -5.07 -14.76 2.98
N LEU A 440 -5.12 -13.42 2.90
CA LEU A 440 -5.64 -12.56 3.96
C LEU A 440 -7.07 -12.94 4.34
N LEU A 441 -7.98 -13.07 3.37
CA LEU A 441 -9.37 -13.48 3.63
C LEU A 441 -9.49 -14.83 4.36
N ARG A 442 -8.67 -15.84 3.98
CA ARG A 442 -8.63 -17.12 4.71
C ARG A 442 -8.14 -16.94 6.14
N ALA A 443 -7.07 -16.18 6.35
CA ALA A 443 -6.52 -15.93 7.68
C ALA A 443 -7.51 -15.14 8.56
N MET A 444 -8.20 -14.14 8.02
CA MET A 444 -9.28 -13.44 8.73
C MET A 444 -10.43 -14.40 9.07
N GLY A 445 -10.81 -15.31 8.17
CA GLY A 445 -11.82 -16.35 8.44
C GLY A 445 -11.42 -17.33 9.55
N GLU A 446 -10.15 -17.74 9.62
CA GLU A 446 -9.60 -18.58 10.71
C GLU A 446 -9.65 -17.85 12.06
N HIS A 447 -9.31 -16.56 12.10
CA HIS A 447 -9.36 -15.75 13.31
C HIS A 447 -10.80 -15.41 13.72
N LEU A 448 -11.70 -15.11 12.78
CA LEU A 448 -13.14 -14.93 13.02
C LEU A 448 -13.77 -16.19 13.63
N ALA A 449 -13.42 -17.36 13.09
CA ALA A 449 -13.84 -18.63 13.65
C ALA A 449 -13.28 -18.89 15.06
N GLN A 450 -12.19 -18.23 15.48
CA GLN A 450 -11.71 -18.26 16.86
C GLN A 450 -12.39 -17.22 17.74
N TYR A 451 -12.52 -15.97 17.28
CA TYR A 451 -13.29 -14.91 17.93
C TYR A 451 -14.66 -15.38 18.39
N TRP A 452 -15.41 -16.06 17.51
CA TRP A 452 -16.75 -16.59 17.80
C TRP A 452 -16.78 -17.62 18.94
N LYS A 453 -15.69 -18.39 19.14
CA LYS A 453 -15.54 -19.26 20.31
C LYS A 453 -15.21 -18.44 21.55
N ASP A 454 -14.30 -17.47 21.42
CA ASP A 454 -13.80 -16.66 22.54
C ASP A 454 -14.88 -15.72 23.14
N VAL A 455 -15.93 -15.36 22.39
CA VAL A 455 -17.10 -14.61 22.93
C VAL A 455 -18.21 -15.49 23.50
N GLU A 456 -18.16 -16.80 23.27
CA GLU A 456 -19.04 -17.82 23.85
C GLU A 456 -20.55 -17.64 23.60
N ILE A 457 -20.95 -16.84 22.60
CA ILE A 457 -22.35 -16.58 22.22
C ILE A 457 -23.10 -17.90 21.96
N ALA A 458 -22.44 -18.85 21.28
CA ALA A 458 -23.01 -20.18 21.03
C ALA A 458 -23.31 -20.98 22.30
N GLN A 459 -22.55 -20.80 23.39
CA GLN A 459 -22.80 -21.47 24.68
C GLN A 459 -24.00 -20.86 25.43
N LYS A 460 -24.25 -19.56 25.22
CA LYS A 460 -25.34 -18.80 25.85
C LYS A 460 -26.68 -18.91 25.10
N GLY A 461 -26.66 -19.48 23.89
CA GLY A 461 -27.79 -19.60 22.98
C GLY A 461 -27.85 -18.43 22.00
N ILE A 462 -27.63 -18.71 20.70
CA ILE A 462 -27.50 -17.67 19.67
C ILE A 462 -28.79 -16.86 19.51
N SER A 463 -29.96 -17.51 19.47
CA SER A 463 -31.24 -16.80 19.37
C SER A 463 -31.45 -15.87 20.56
N LYS A 464 -31.28 -16.39 21.79
CA LYS A 464 -31.44 -15.62 23.04
C LYS A 464 -30.55 -14.38 23.08
N PHE A 465 -29.30 -14.50 22.64
CA PHE A 465 -28.39 -13.35 22.54
C PHE A 465 -28.95 -12.23 21.65
N TRP A 466 -29.61 -12.57 20.54
CA TRP A 466 -30.25 -11.59 19.67
C TRP A 466 -31.61 -11.10 20.20
N ASP A 467 -32.38 -11.96 20.88
CA ASP A 467 -33.62 -11.60 21.58
C ASP A 467 -33.37 -10.57 22.69
N ASP A 468 -32.29 -10.73 23.45
CA ASP A 468 -31.85 -9.81 24.53
C ASP A 468 -31.53 -8.39 23.99
N PHE A 469 -31.18 -8.24 22.71
CA PHE A 469 -30.95 -6.96 22.04
C PHE A 469 -32.15 -6.46 21.20
N GLY A 470 -33.26 -7.23 21.18
CA GLY A 470 -34.53 -6.82 20.60
C GLY A 470 -34.81 -7.33 19.19
N TYR A 471 -34.08 -8.31 18.67
CA TYR A 471 -34.33 -8.88 17.33
C TYR A 471 -35.45 -9.92 17.33
N LEU A 472 -36.65 -9.49 17.72
CA LEU A 472 -37.85 -10.32 17.86
C LEU A 472 -38.38 -10.92 16.54
N SER A 473 -37.78 -10.56 15.39
CA SER A 473 -38.16 -11.04 14.06
C SER A 473 -37.27 -12.19 13.59
N ALA A 474 -37.91 -13.23 13.06
CA ALA A 474 -37.25 -14.36 12.40
C ALA A 474 -36.53 -13.96 11.10
N ASN A 475 -36.87 -12.83 10.48
CA ASN A 475 -36.13 -12.30 9.33
C ASN A 475 -34.81 -11.67 9.82
N TRP A 476 -33.68 -12.20 9.36
CA TRP A 476 -32.34 -11.72 9.75
C TRP A 476 -32.12 -10.24 9.42
N ASN A 477 -32.66 -9.77 8.29
CA ASN A 477 -32.43 -8.42 7.75
C ASN A 477 -33.26 -7.34 8.47
N GLN A 478 -34.30 -7.71 9.22
CA GLN A 478 -35.11 -6.73 9.95
C GLN A 478 -34.31 -6.09 11.10
N PRO A 479 -34.48 -4.78 11.34
CA PRO A 479 -33.82 -4.08 12.44
C PRO A 479 -34.33 -4.56 13.80
N PRO A 480 -33.57 -4.31 14.90
CA PRO A 480 -34.02 -4.65 16.24
C PRO A 480 -35.15 -3.72 16.71
N SER A 481 -35.89 -4.14 17.73
CA SER A 481 -36.94 -3.35 18.37
C SER A 481 -36.41 -1.98 18.84
N ASN A 482 -37.22 -0.96 18.58
CA ASN A 482 -37.01 0.43 18.97
C ASN A 482 -37.54 0.76 20.37
N GLU A 483 -38.08 -0.22 21.10
CA GLU A 483 -38.48 -0.03 22.50
C GLU A 483 -37.29 0.41 23.36
N LEU A 484 -37.55 1.35 24.27
CA LEU A 484 -36.54 2.00 25.11
C LEU A 484 -35.70 1.01 25.94
N ARG A 485 -36.24 -0.16 26.31
CA ARG A 485 -35.48 -1.23 26.98
C ARG A 485 -34.36 -1.80 26.11
N TYR A 486 -34.61 -2.04 24.83
CA TYR A 486 -33.64 -2.61 23.89
C TYR A 486 -32.63 -1.55 23.42
N LYS A 487 -33.09 -0.33 23.13
CA LYS A 487 -32.19 0.82 22.86
C LYS A 487 -31.19 1.03 24.02
N ARG A 488 -31.67 1.08 25.27
CA ARG A 488 -30.80 1.15 26.46
C ARG A 488 -29.84 -0.04 26.56
N ARG A 489 -30.33 -1.26 26.33
CA ARG A 489 -29.51 -2.48 26.43
C ARG A 489 -28.35 -2.50 25.43
N ARG A 490 -28.55 -2.02 24.20
CA ARG A 490 -27.49 -1.91 23.17
C ARG A 490 -26.55 -0.73 23.44
N ALA A 491 -27.09 0.44 23.80
CA ALA A 491 -26.31 1.63 24.14
C ALA A 491 -25.43 1.48 25.41
N MET A 492 -25.68 0.48 26.26
CA MET A 492 -24.80 0.10 27.38
C MET A 492 -23.57 -0.73 26.95
N GLU A 493 -23.61 -1.39 25.79
CA GLU A 493 -22.55 -2.28 25.29
C GLU A 493 -21.65 -1.61 24.24
N ILE A 494 -22.04 -0.43 23.73
CA ILE A 494 -21.29 0.37 22.75
C ILE A 494 -20.99 1.76 23.36
N PRO A 495 -19.72 2.11 23.62
CA PRO A 495 -19.37 3.43 24.14
C PRO A 495 -19.52 4.51 23.06
N THR A 496 -20.21 5.62 23.38
CA THR A 496 -20.34 6.76 22.47
C THR A 496 -19.01 7.50 22.34
N THR A 497 -18.47 7.56 21.13
CA THR A 497 -17.27 8.35 20.80
C THR A 497 -17.61 9.52 19.89
N ILE A 498 -16.95 10.66 20.08
CA ILE A 498 -17.18 11.89 19.32
C ILE A 498 -15.87 12.65 19.09
N GLN A 499 -15.76 13.37 17.96
CA GLN A 499 -14.56 14.13 17.60
C GLN A 499 -14.73 15.62 17.92
N CYS A 500 -13.76 16.21 18.62
CA CYS A 500 -13.70 17.65 18.86
C CYS A 500 -13.37 18.44 17.58
N ASP A 501 -14.20 19.43 17.26
CA ASP A 501 -14.04 20.31 16.08
C ASP A 501 -12.88 21.31 16.15
N LEU A 502 -12.29 21.53 17.33
CA LEU A 502 -11.16 22.44 17.50
C LEU A 502 -9.81 21.72 17.44
N CYS A 503 -9.67 20.57 18.12
CA CYS A 503 -8.39 19.87 18.25
C CYS A 503 -8.34 18.50 17.58
N LEU A 504 -9.39 18.10 16.85
CA LEU A 504 -9.52 16.84 16.10
C LEU A 504 -9.33 15.55 16.92
N LYS A 505 -9.27 15.66 18.25
CA LYS A 505 -9.13 14.54 19.20
C LYS A 505 -10.45 13.83 19.36
N TRP A 506 -10.38 12.50 19.48
CA TRP A 506 -11.50 11.65 19.83
C TRP A 506 -11.70 11.58 21.34
N ARG A 507 -12.95 11.74 21.77
CA ARG A 507 -13.38 11.70 23.16
C ARG A 507 -14.43 10.60 23.33
N THR A 508 -14.33 9.86 24.43
CA THR A 508 -15.38 8.92 24.84
C THR A 508 -16.30 9.62 25.83
N LEU A 509 -17.61 9.60 25.59
CA LEU A 509 -18.60 10.16 26.49
C LEU A 509 -19.05 9.10 27.51
N PRO A 510 -19.20 9.45 28.80
CA PRO A 510 -19.74 8.53 29.80
C PRO A 510 -21.21 8.22 29.51
N PHE A 511 -21.60 6.96 29.69
CA PHE A 511 -23.00 6.53 29.49
C PHE A 511 -23.94 7.26 30.45
N GLN A 512 -24.98 7.89 29.90
CA GLN A 512 -26.07 8.51 30.65
C GLN A 512 -27.41 8.05 30.09
N LEU A 513 -28.37 7.76 30.98
CA LEU A 513 -29.68 7.21 30.58
C LEU A 513 -30.51 8.19 29.72
N SER A 514 -30.21 9.49 29.81
CA SER A 514 -30.73 10.60 29.02
C SER A 514 -30.07 10.73 27.63
N SER A 515 -28.91 10.12 27.39
CA SER A 515 -28.18 10.24 26.13
C SER A 515 -28.56 9.19 25.08
N VAL A 516 -29.39 8.21 25.43
CA VAL A 516 -29.77 7.06 24.57
C VAL A 516 -30.57 7.47 23.33
N GLU A 517 -31.22 8.64 23.36
CA GLU A 517 -31.96 9.23 22.23
C GLU A 517 -31.53 10.69 21.99
N LYS A 518 -30.33 11.06 22.44
CA LYS A 518 -29.80 12.43 22.32
C LYS A 518 -29.02 12.58 21.02
N GLU A 519 -29.55 13.38 20.10
CA GLU A 519 -28.77 13.92 18.99
C GLU A 519 -27.71 14.89 19.54
N TYR A 520 -26.49 14.78 19.01
CA TYR A 520 -25.40 15.72 19.29
C TYR A 520 -25.32 16.74 18.14
N PRO A 521 -25.05 18.02 18.43
CA PRO A 521 -24.97 19.05 17.39
C PRO A 521 -23.80 18.80 16.43
N ASP A 522 -23.95 19.23 15.17
CA ASP A 522 -22.93 19.18 14.12
C ASP A 522 -21.56 19.77 14.55
N THR A 523 -21.54 20.71 15.49
CA THR A 523 -20.30 21.21 16.12
C THR A 523 -20.22 20.74 17.57
N TRP A 524 -19.18 20.00 17.91
CA TRP A 524 -18.92 19.52 19.28
C TRP A 524 -17.47 19.78 19.69
N VAL A 525 -17.25 20.26 20.92
CA VAL A 525 -15.90 20.58 21.45
C VAL A 525 -15.66 19.90 22.80
N CYS A 526 -14.38 19.73 23.18
CA CYS A 526 -14.02 19.03 24.42
C CYS A 526 -14.72 19.59 25.67
N ASP A 527 -14.88 20.91 25.73
CA ASP A 527 -15.55 21.69 26.77
C ASP A 527 -17.05 21.32 26.97
N MET A 528 -17.62 20.54 26.06
CA MET A 528 -18.97 19.97 26.14
C MET A 528 -18.99 18.53 26.71
N ASN A 529 -17.84 17.99 27.12
CA ASN A 529 -17.72 16.65 27.68
C ASN A 529 -17.98 16.66 29.21
N PRO A 530 -18.93 15.87 29.73
CA PRO A 530 -19.15 15.76 31.18
C PRO A 530 -18.06 14.99 31.95
N ASP A 531 -17.02 14.46 31.28
CA ASP A 531 -15.83 13.87 31.91
C ASP A 531 -14.72 14.92 32.14
N PRO A 532 -14.41 15.32 33.39
CA PRO A 532 -13.40 16.35 33.71
C PRO A 532 -11.94 15.91 33.48
N THR A 533 -11.72 14.69 33.00
CA THR A 533 -10.41 14.23 32.49
C THR A 533 -10.25 14.47 30.98
N GLN A 534 -11.34 14.82 30.29
CA GLN A 534 -11.44 14.96 28.83
C GLN A 534 -12.21 16.22 28.38
N ASP A 535 -12.55 17.10 29.31
CA ASP A 535 -13.32 18.36 29.17
C ASP A 535 -12.57 19.50 28.49
N ARG A 536 -11.37 19.26 27.94
CA ARG A 536 -10.49 20.31 27.42
C ARG A 536 -9.61 19.83 26.26
N CYS A 537 -9.21 20.77 25.39
CA CYS A 537 -8.51 20.46 24.14
C CYS A 537 -7.04 20.06 24.31
N ASP A 538 -6.36 20.48 25.38
CA ASP A 538 -4.98 20.09 25.73
C ASP A 538 -4.89 18.62 26.17
N ALA A 539 -5.86 18.15 26.97
CA ALA A 539 -5.87 16.81 27.56
C ALA A 539 -5.56 15.70 26.52
N PRO A 540 -4.77 14.68 26.88
CA PRO A 540 -4.33 13.64 25.93
C PRO A 540 -5.52 12.86 25.37
N GLU A 541 -5.35 12.29 24.17
CA GLU A 541 -6.36 11.40 23.59
C GLU A 541 -6.28 10.01 24.23
N GLN A 542 -7.43 9.48 24.67
CA GLN A 542 -7.50 8.15 25.26
C GLN A 542 -7.57 7.08 24.15
N LYS A 543 -6.51 6.29 23.99
CA LYS A 543 -6.52 5.15 23.05
C LYS A 543 -7.37 4.00 23.61
N GLN A 544 -8.38 3.58 22.84
CA GLN A 544 -9.24 2.45 23.20
C GLN A 544 -8.44 1.14 23.34
N LYS A 545 -8.47 0.54 24.53
CA LYS A 545 -7.77 -0.73 24.81
C LYS A 545 -8.65 -1.92 24.43
N VAL A 546 -8.58 -2.33 23.16
CA VAL A 546 -9.27 -3.55 22.69
C VAL A 546 -8.58 -4.80 23.28
N PRO A 547 -9.31 -5.71 23.97
CA PRO A 547 -8.74 -6.94 24.53
C PRO A 547 -8.03 -7.83 23.50
N LEU A 548 -6.76 -8.14 23.75
CA LEU A 548 -5.98 -9.06 22.91
C LEU A 548 -6.42 -10.51 23.08
N SER A 549 -6.54 -11.24 21.97
CA SER A 549 -7.00 -12.63 21.91
C SER A 549 -6.09 -13.44 20.98
N ILE A 550 -5.71 -14.65 21.40
CA ILE A 550 -4.67 -15.46 20.74
C ILE A 550 -5.30 -16.55 19.90
N LEU A 551 -4.91 -16.69 18.62
CA LEU A 551 -5.36 -17.80 17.78
C LEU A 551 -4.85 -19.15 18.32
N ARG A 552 -5.73 -19.86 19.02
CA ARG A 552 -5.49 -21.23 19.49
C ARG A 552 -5.50 -22.22 18.31
N LYS A 553 -4.39 -22.30 17.58
CA LYS A 553 -4.20 -23.30 16.51
C LYS A 553 -4.52 -24.70 17.05
N LYS A 554 -5.51 -25.37 16.46
CA LYS A 554 -5.75 -26.80 16.71
C LYS A 554 -4.53 -27.56 16.20
N LYS A 555 -3.71 -28.11 17.12
CA LYS A 555 -2.60 -29.01 16.76
C LYS A 555 -3.15 -30.12 15.87
N THR A 556 -2.60 -30.26 14.67
CA THR A 556 -2.98 -31.33 13.73
C THR A 556 -2.62 -32.70 14.31
N GLN A 557 -3.09 -33.78 13.70
CA GLN A 557 -2.67 -35.12 14.12
C GLN A 557 -1.16 -35.32 13.92
N GLU A 558 -0.59 -34.77 12.84
CA GLU A 558 0.85 -34.74 12.61
C GLU A 558 1.61 -33.90 13.64
N ASP A 559 1.14 -32.71 14.02
CA ASP A 559 1.77 -31.90 15.08
C ASP A 559 1.81 -32.65 16.41
N LYS A 560 0.69 -33.30 16.79
CA LYS A 560 0.61 -34.10 18.02
C LYS A 560 1.54 -35.31 17.96
N GLN A 561 1.61 -35.97 16.81
CA GLN A 561 2.44 -37.16 16.61
C GLN A 561 3.93 -36.78 16.57
N LYS A 562 4.30 -35.64 15.98
CA LYS A 562 5.64 -35.08 16.01
C LYS A 562 6.06 -34.63 17.41
N GLU A 563 5.19 -33.94 18.15
CA GLU A 563 5.42 -33.59 19.56
C GLU A 563 5.58 -34.85 20.43
N LEU A 564 4.82 -35.91 20.15
CA LEU A 564 4.99 -37.21 20.80
C LEU A 564 6.34 -37.86 20.44
N THR A 565 6.76 -37.83 19.17
CA THR A 565 8.07 -38.32 18.72
C THR A 565 9.22 -37.54 19.33
N ASP A 566 9.15 -36.21 19.40
CA ASP A 566 10.16 -35.37 20.05
C ASP A 566 10.22 -35.64 21.57
N LYS A 567 9.08 -35.88 22.24
CA LYS A 567 9.05 -36.31 23.65
C LYS A 567 9.62 -37.71 23.88
N ILE A 568 9.35 -38.66 22.97
CA ILE A 568 9.94 -39.99 22.99
C ILE A 568 11.46 -39.89 22.84
N ARG A 569 11.95 -39.13 21.84
CA ARG A 569 13.40 -38.91 21.63
C ARG A 569 14.03 -38.25 22.86
N GLN A 570 13.39 -37.22 23.44
CA GLN A 570 13.90 -36.55 24.63
C GLN A 570 13.89 -37.44 25.89
N GLN A 571 13.02 -38.46 25.98
CA GLN A 571 13.12 -39.49 27.02
C GLN A 571 14.20 -40.54 26.72
N GLN A 572 14.41 -40.90 25.45
CA GLN A 572 15.51 -41.79 25.03
C GLN A 572 16.88 -41.13 25.27
N GLU A 573 17.04 -39.85 24.94
CA GLU A 573 18.23 -39.04 25.26
C GLU A 573 18.52 -39.04 26.77
N ARG A 574 17.48 -38.92 27.61
CA ARG A 574 17.60 -39.01 29.08
C ARG A 574 17.94 -40.43 29.57
N LEU A 575 17.37 -41.47 28.98
CA LEU A 575 17.69 -42.86 29.29
C LEU A 575 19.14 -43.21 28.91
N GLU A 576 19.61 -42.77 27.75
CA GLU A 576 21.01 -42.92 27.35
C GLU A 576 21.97 -42.15 28.28
N ALA A 577 21.60 -40.94 28.71
CA ALA A 577 22.41 -40.18 29.67
C ALA A 577 22.53 -40.91 31.02
N LEU A 578 21.45 -41.54 31.49
CA LEU A 578 21.44 -42.36 32.71
C LEU A 578 22.20 -43.68 32.54
N GLN A 579 22.20 -44.30 31.35
CA GLN A 579 22.96 -45.52 31.07
C GLN A 579 24.46 -45.31 30.86
N LYS A 580 24.91 -44.07 30.62
CA LYS A 580 26.33 -43.71 30.41
C LYS A 580 27.11 -43.47 31.71
N THR A 581 26.51 -43.71 32.89
CA THR A 581 27.24 -43.70 34.17
C THR A 581 28.07 -44.97 34.33
N THR A 582 29.40 -44.85 34.23
CA THR A 582 30.35 -45.96 34.43
C THR A 582 30.32 -46.50 35.86
N PRO A 583 30.58 -47.81 36.08
CA PRO A 583 30.65 -48.39 37.41
C PRO A 583 31.86 -47.85 38.19
N ILE A 584 31.61 -47.26 39.36
CA ILE A 584 32.63 -46.70 40.25
C ILE A 584 33.57 -47.82 40.70
N ARG A 585 34.88 -47.63 40.50
CA ARG A 585 35.94 -48.58 40.90
C ARG A 585 36.97 -48.01 41.88
N SER A 586 36.83 -46.75 42.30
CA SER A 586 37.71 -46.14 43.30
C SER A 586 36.95 -45.28 44.30
N GLN A 587 37.51 -45.10 45.49
CA GLN A 587 36.93 -44.26 46.54
C GLN A 587 37.08 -42.75 46.25
N ALA A 588 37.91 -42.36 45.27
CA ALA A 588 38.14 -40.97 44.91
C ALA A 588 36.99 -40.37 44.08
N ASP A 589 36.33 -41.18 43.25
CA ASP A 589 35.27 -40.73 42.33
C ASP A 589 34.00 -40.27 43.08
N LEU A 590 33.79 -40.78 44.29
CA LEU A 590 32.64 -40.44 45.16
C LEU A 590 32.55 -38.94 45.51
N LYS A 591 33.64 -38.17 45.39
CA LYS A 591 33.67 -36.73 45.70
C LYS A 591 33.31 -35.82 44.50
N LYS A 592 32.89 -36.37 43.35
CA LYS A 592 32.53 -35.59 42.14
C LYS A 592 31.12 -35.84 41.60
N LEU A 593 30.21 -36.37 42.41
CA LEU A 593 28.79 -36.52 42.05
C LEU A 593 27.93 -35.41 42.69
N PRO A 594 27.29 -34.53 41.90
CA PRO A 594 26.29 -33.60 42.41
C PRO A 594 25.03 -34.37 42.84
N LEU A 595 24.79 -34.41 44.16
CA LEU A 595 23.60 -35.01 44.75
C LEU A 595 22.51 -33.95 44.94
N GLU A 596 21.52 -33.92 44.04
CA GLU A 596 20.14 -33.60 44.42
C GLU A 596 19.15 -34.47 43.62
N VAL A 597 18.39 -35.29 44.35
CA VAL A 597 17.26 -36.07 43.82
C VAL A 597 16.15 -36.07 44.86
N THR A 598 15.08 -35.31 44.60
CA THR A 598 13.81 -35.44 45.32
C THR A 598 12.80 -36.11 44.40
N MET A 599 12.22 -37.24 44.84
CA MET A 599 11.40 -38.11 43.99
C MET A 599 9.97 -38.24 44.51
N ARG A 600 9.00 -38.03 43.60
CA ARG A 600 7.72 -38.79 43.47
C ARG A 600 6.65 -38.64 44.58
N PRO A 601 5.42 -39.16 44.37
CA PRO A 601 4.63 -39.34 43.13
C PRO A 601 3.18 -38.78 43.28
N ALA A 602 2.26 -39.16 42.37
CA ALA A 602 0.82 -38.95 42.48
C ALA A 602 0.03 -40.19 41.97
N PHE A 603 -1.28 -40.28 42.29
CA PHE A 603 -2.28 -41.30 41.87
C PHE A 603 -2.06 -42.74 42.41
N GLU A 604 -3.03 -43.66 42.60
CA GLU A 604 -4.51 -43.70 42.89
C GLU A 604 -4.83 -45.22 43.20
N VAL A 605 -6.00 -45.83 43.55
CA VAL A 605 -7.46 -45.56 43.59
C VAL A 605 -8.14 -46.47 44.65
N SER A 606 -9.36 -46.12 45.14
CA SER A 606 -10.36 -46.98 45.84
C SER A 606 -9.99 -47.49 47.27
N ALA A 607 -10.91 -47.75 48.22
CA ALA A 607 -12.33 -48.12 48.11
C ALA A 607 -13.26 -47.49 49.19
N SER A 608 -14.51 -47.99 49.30
CA SER A 608 -15.68 -47.34 49.94
C SER A 608 -16.01 -47.78 51.37
N ALA A 609 -16.58 -46.87 52.18
CA ALA A 609 -17.40 -47.16 53.36
C ALA A 609 -18.52 -46.10 53.53
N VAL A 610 -19.60 -46.41 54.27
CA VAL A 610 -20.85 -45.61 54.27
C VAL A 610 -21.35 -45.26 55.68
N GLY A 611 -21.48 -43.95 55.95
CA GLY A 611 -22.70 -43.39 56.55
C GLY A 611 -22.73 -42.96 58.04
N ARG A 612 -23.59 -41.95 58.25
CA ARG A 612 -24.42 -41.61 59.46
C ARG A 612 -23.89 -40.65 60.55
N VAL A 613 -24.54 -39.47 60.54
CA VAL A 613 -25.25 -38.81 61.67
C VAL A 613 -24.47 -37.88 62.63
N SER A 614 -25.16 -36.78 62.98
CA SER A 614 -24.81 -35.63 63.84
C SER A 614 -25.17 -35.91 65.34
N PRO A 615 -25.28 -34.96 66.31
CA PRO A 615 -25.03 -33.50 66.28
C PRO A 615 -24.28 -32.90 67.52
N SER A 616 -23.82 -31.65 67.40
CA SER A 616 -23.58 -30.63 68.46
C SER A 616 -22.75 -29.46 67.88
N SER A 617 -22.73 -28.24 68.42
CA SER A 617 -23.77 -27.37 69.02
C SER A 617 -23.21 -25.93 69.10
N CYS A 618 -24.08 -24.91 69.05
CA CYS A 618 -23.71 -23.48 68.98
C CYS A 618 -23.11 -22.93 70.32
N PRO A 619 -22.50 -21.72 70.36
CA PRO A 619 -23.31 -20.48 70.46
C PRO A 619 -22.76 -19.20 69.76
N ILE A 620 -23.62 -18.17 69.72
CA ILE A 620 -23.42 -16.79 69.23
C ILE A 620 -24.12 -15.81 70.22
N PRO A 621 -23.67 -14.55 70.34
CA PRO A 621 -24.60 -13.39 70.29
C PRO A 621 -24.10 -12.29 69.32
N ALA A 622 -24.88 -11.72 68.40
CA ALA A 622 -26.13 -10.92 68.51
C ALA A 622 -25.87 -9.55 69.19
N LEU A 623 -25.92 -8.37 68.54
CA LEU A 623 -26.86 -7.69 67.59
C LEU A 623 -28.09 -7.02 68.22
N THR A 624 -28.25 -5.70 67.96
CA THR A 624 -29.47 -4.85 67.90
C THR A 624 -29.04 -3.36 67.73
N PRO A 625 -29.92 -2.35 67.45
CA PRO A 625 -31.40 -2.34 67.36
C PRO A 625 -32.00 -1.75 66.04
N LEU A 626 -33.33 -1.55 66.01
CA LEU A 626 -34.12 -0.89 64.94
C LEU A 626 -35.24 0.00 65.54
N SER A 627 -35.47 1.20 64.98
CA SER A 627 -36.72 2.01 64.98
C SER A 627 -36.49 3.24 64.07
N VAL A 628 -37.28 3.59 63.04
CA VAL A 628 -38.73 3.92 62.91
C VAL A 628 -39.09 5.34 63.42
N ALA A 629 -39.30 6.27 62.47
CA ALA A 629 -40.11 7.50 62.57
C ALA A 629 -40.32 8.11 61.15
N GLU A 630 -41.23 9.08 60.98
CA GLU A 630 -41.78 9.53 59.67
C GLU A 630 -41.74 11.08 59.43
N PHE A 631 -42.18 11.49 58.23
CA PHE A 631 -42.62 12.84 57.79
C PHE A 631 -41.60 13.97 57.52
N GLY A 632 -41.90 14.79 56.50
CA GLY A 632 -41.30 16.12 56.28
C GLY A 632 -41.17 16.54 54.80
N ALA A 633 -41.89 17.57 54.35
CA ALA A 633 -41.93 18.01 52.94
C ALA A 633 -40.91 19.13 52.58
N ALA A 634 -40.79 19.40 51.27
CA ALA A 634 -40.15 20.59 50.66
C ALA A 634 -41.04 21.87 50.84
N PRO A 635 -40.72 23.10 50.34
CA PRO A 635 -39.79 23.46 49.25
C PRO A 635 -39.07 24.85 49.31
N ALA A 636 -38.49 25.25 48.15
CA ALA A 636 -38.24 26.62 47.66
C ALA A 636 -36.89 27.35 47.99
N ALA A 637 -36.62 28.39 47.19
CA ALA A 637 -35.40 29.22 47.07
C ALA A 637 -35.79 30.73 47.21
N PRO A 638 -35.14 31.81 46.67
CA PRO A 638 -33.96 31.95 45.78
C PRO A 638 -33.03 33.19 46.12
N LEU A 639 -32.37 33.77 45.08
CA LEU A 639 -31.63 35.06 44.99
C LEU A 639 -30.14 35.03 45.45
N SER A 640 -29.17 35.85 44.98
CA SER A 640 -28.85 36.77 43.85
C SER A 640 -27.62 37.62 44.35
N SER A 641 -26.77 38.39 43.66
CA SER A 641 -26.48 38.76 42.25
C SER A 641 -25.16 39.59 42.16
N ALA A 642 -24.56 39.73 40.96
CA ALA A 642 -23.71 40.87 40.47
C ALA A 642 -22.39 41.25 41.21
N ALA A 643 -21.43 42.04 40.66
CA ALA A 643 -20.92 42.22 39.27
C ALA A 643 -19.58 43.05 39.21
N ARG A 644 -18.75 42.80 38.17
CA ARG A 644 -17.83 43.72 37.40
C ARG A 644 -16.76 44.64 38.07
N VAL A 645 -15.47 44.42 37.68
CA VAL A 645 -14.31 45.31 37.23
C VAL A 645 -14.20 46.82 37.65
N PRO A 646 -13.02 47.54 37.63
CA PRO A 646 -11.82 47.38 36.73
C PRO A 646 -10.37 47.75 37.29
N CYS A 647 -9.36 47.80 36.39
CA CYS A 647 -8.06 48.53 36.40
C CYS A 647 -6.86 48.04 37.27
N ALA A 648 -5.57 48.40 37.04
CA ALA A 648 -4.78 48.71 35.81
C ALA A 648 -3.26 48.96 36.11
N GLY A 649 -2.33 48.64 35.17
CA GLY A 649 -1.09 49.43 34.89
C GLY A 649 0.33 48.94 35.28
N SER A 650 1.21 48.72 34.26
CA SER A 650 2.68 49.03 34.15
C SER A 650 3.71 48.54 35.23
N CYS A 651 5.03 48.36 34.98
CA CYS A 651 5.92 48.82 33.88
C CYS A 651 7.17 47.90 33.67
N LEU A 652 8.05 48.24 32.71
CA LEU A 652 9.32 47.53 32.36
C LEU A 652 10.59 48.25 32.86
N PRO A 653 11.75 47.56 32.83
CA PRO A 653 12.88 48.02 32.00
C PRO A 653 13.44 46.91 31.06
N LEU A 654 14.65 47.08 30.48
CA LEU A 654 15.11 46.37 29.27
C LEU A 654 16.66 46.24 29.14
N LEU A 655 17.16 45.30 28.30
CA LEU A 655 18.56 45.16 27.78
C LEU A 655 19.62 44.68 28.83
N GLN A 656 20.80 44.09 28.57
CA GLN A 656 21.58 43.50 27.42
C GLN A 656 22.84 42.76 28.04
N VAL A 657 23.72 41.92 27.44
CA VAL A 657 23.81 41.10 26.19
C VAL A 657 25.09 40.19 26.22
N LEU A 658 25.22 39.16 25.36
CA LEU A 658 26.45 38.38 25.02
C LEU A 658 27.11 37.52 26.15
N SER A 659 28.00 36.51 25.93
CA SER A 659 28.30 35.59 24.79
C SER A 659 29.33 34.47 25.14
N SER A 660 29.17 33.27 24.55
CA SER A 660 30.23 32.31 24.09
C SER A 660 31.16 31.48 25.02
N ARG A 661 31.16 30.16 24.72
CA ARG A 661 32.31 29.21 24.51
C ARG A 661 33.17 28.63 25.67
N LYS A 662 33.21 27.28 25.73
CA LYS A 662 34.37 26.33 25.78
C LYS A 662 35.69 26.82 26.47
N ARG A 663 36.38 26.04 27.33
CA ARG A 663 36.84 24.63 27.13
C ARG A 663 37.65 24.05 28.35
N ASN A 664 37.69 22.71 28.50
CA ASN A 664 38.77 21.84 29.06
C ASN A 664 39.25 21.87 30.54
N ILE A 665 39.62 20.67 31.05
CA ILE A 665 40.70 20.35 32.05
C ILE A 665 40.48 20.79 33.52
N SER A 666 40.85 20.04 34.58
CA SER A 666 41.10 18.58 34.78
C SER A 666 41.03 18.19 36.27
N THR A 667 41.19 16.89 36.53
CA THR A 667 41.51 16.16 37.79
C THR A 667 42.78 16.65 38.52
N VAL A 668 43.20 16.15 39.71
CA VAL A 668 42.74 15.00 40.56
C VAL A 668 42.56 15.49 42.04
N GLU A 669 42.92 14.91 43.20
CA GLU A 669 43.78 13.82 43.75
C GLU A 669 43.23 13.52 45.21
N GLU A 670 43.29 12.35 45.85
CA GLU A 670 43.44 10.95 45.39
C GLU A 670 42.35 10.01 46.00
N GLU A 671 42.45 9.12 47.01
CA GLU A 671 43.49 8.60 47.97
C GLU A 671 42.82 7.43 48.78
N GLU A 672 43.31 6.21 49.06
CA GLU A 672 44.39 5.31 48.56
C GLU A 672 43.92 3.80 48.72
N GLU A 673 44.80 2.82 49.08
CA GLU A 673 44.61 1.32 49.19
C GLU A 673 44.28 0.56 47.86
N GLU A 674 44.93 -0.56 47.46
CA GLU A 674 46.21 -1.24 47.77
C GLU A 674 46.66 -2.03 46.48
N GLU A 675 47.72 -2.86 46.49
CA GLU A 675 48.27 -3.60 45.30
C GLU A 675 47.77 -5.08 45.20
N GLU A 676 48.30 -6.08 44.45
CA GLU A 676 49.60 -6.36 43.79
C GLU A 676 49.41 -6.85 42.33
N GLU A 677 50.40 -7.57 41.76
CA GLU A 677 50.59 -7.82 40.31
C GLU A 677 50.46 -9.36 40.01
N HIS A 678 51.19 -10.11 39.17
CA HIS A 678 52.31 -9.83 38.27
C HIS A 678 52.07 -10.31 36.83
N THR A 679 52.56 -9.50 35.88
CA THR A 679 52.68 -9.82 34.45
C THR A 679 53.39 -11.18 34.18
N SER A 680 53.34 -11.83 33.00
CA SER A 680 53.55 -11.28 31.65
C SER A 680 53.45 -12.33 30.50
N ARG A 681 53.41 -11.80 29.26
CA ARG A 681 54.17 -12.25 28.05
C ARG A 681 53.85 -13.58 27.29
N ARG A 682 53.50 -13.35 26.00
CA ARG A 682 54.19 -13.82 24.76
C ARG A 682 53.62 -15.05 24.00
N GLU A 683 53.78 -14.98 22.67
CA GLU A 683 53.47 -16.04 21.68
C GLU A 683 54.42 -17.25 21.76
N LYS A 684 53.98 -18.43 21.30
CA LYS A 684 54.71 -19.27 20.30
C LYS A 684 53.90 -20.49 19.77
N ARG A 685 54.51 -21.25 18.84
CA ARG A 685 53.88 -22.31 18.02
C ARG A 685 54.41 -23.72 18.35
N LYS A 686 53.53 -24.75 18.35
CA LYS A 686 53.81 -26.20 18.05
C LYS A 686 54.83 -26.89 19.02
N PRO A 687 55.17 -28.20 18.91
CA PRO A 687 54.75 -29.32 18.02
C PRO A 687 53.94 -30.41 18.79
N GLY A 688 53.76 -31.68 18.39
CA GLY A 688 54.33 -32.49 17.30
C GLY A 688 53.59 -33.84 17.05
N ARG A 689 54.12 -34.69 16.16
CA ARG A 689 53.54 -35.97 15.64
C ARG A 689 54.50 -37.14 15.97
N PRO A 690 54.05 -38.41 16.06
CA PRO A 690 54.11 -39.35 14.91
C PRO A 690 52.76 -40.07 14.69
N VAL A 691 52.31 -40.46 13.49
CA VAL A 691 52.93 -41.19 12.35
C VAL A 691 52.99 -42.70 12.56
N ALA A 692 52.13 -43.41 11.83
CA ALA A 692 52.47 -44.66 11.18
C ALA A 692 52.23 -44.46 9.67
N VAL A 693 53.17 -44.91 8.85
CA VAL A 693 53.15 -44.81 7.37
C VAL A 693 53.59 -46.17 6.83
N LYS A 694 53.05 -46.55 5.66
CA LYS A 694 53.80 -47.39 4.72
C LYS A 694 53.89 -46.68 3.37
N GLU A 695 55.08 -46.75 2.82
CA GLU A 695 55.49 -46.20 1.53
C GLU A 695 55.15 -47.24 0.41
N GLU A 696 55.40 -47.08 -0.90
CA GLU A 696 56.52 -46.40 -1.59
C GLU A 696 56.17 -45.81 -2.98
N LYS A 697 56.92 -44.76 -3.34
CA LYS A 697 57.58 -44.39 -4.63
C LYS A 697 56.77 -44.48 -5.95
N LYS A 698 56.64 -43.41 -6.78
CA LYS A 698 57.67 -42.59 -7.50
C LYS A 698 58.28 -43.40 -8.67
N ASP A 699 58.31 -43.00 -9.94
CA ASP A 699 58.15 -41.73 -10.71
C ASP A 699 57.12 -41.89 -11.88
N SER A 700 56.67 -40.90 -12.69
CA SER A 700 56.62 -39.41 -12.70
C SER A 700 55.68 -38.92 -13.85
N ASN A 701 55.76 -37.64 -14.27
CA ASN A 701 55.19 -37.01 -15.49
C ASN A 701 53.73 -37.34 -15.94
N GLU A 702 52.77 -36.48 -15.60
CA GLU A 702 52.09 -35.59 -16.58
C GLU A 702 51.26 -34.51 -15.87
N VAL A 703 50.72 -33.51 -16.61
CA VAL A 703 50.04 -32.33 -16.05
C VAL A 703 48.56 -32.29 -16.46
N VAL A 704 47.65 -32.28 -15.48
CA VAL A 704 46.22 -31.99 -15.69
C VAL A 704 45.72 -31.04 -14.58
N VAL A 705 44.74 -30.19 -14.91
CA VAL A 705 44.28 -29.05 -14.12
C VAL A 705 42.93 -29.32 -13.43
N GLU A 706 42.82 -29.03 -12.13
CA GLU A 706 41.54 -28.98 -11.40
C GLU A 706 41.29 -27.60 -10.76
N VAL A 707 40.45 -26.77 -11.39
CA VAL A 707 39.78 -25.61 -10.76
C VAL A 707 38.38 -25.42 -11.36
N SER A 708 37.40 -25.10 -10.50
CA SER A 708 36.06 -24.55 -10.79
C SER A 708 35.06 -25.38 -11.64
N ASN A 709 33.88 -25.63 -11.09
CA ASN A 709 32.65 -26.00 -11.82
C ASN A 709 31.38 -25.60 -11.04
N ALA A 710 31.25 -24.31 -10.71
CA ALA A 710 30.05 -23.71 -10.10
C ALA A 710 29.50 -22.49 -10.88
N PHE A 711 30.13 -22.14 -12.01
CA PHE A 711 29.85 -20.93 -12.79
C PHE A 711 28.78 -21.12 -13.90
N ASP A 712 28.39 -22.36 -14.20
CA ASP A 712 27.54 -22.68 -15.35
C ASP A 712 26.08 -22.17 -15.20
N LYS A 713 25.60 -22.02 -13.97
CA LYS A 713 24.20 -21.63 -13.69
C LYS A 713 23.94 -20.19 -14.14
N GLY A 714 23.02 -20.03 -15.09
CA GLY A 714 22.65 -18.75 -15.68
C GLY A 714 23.28 -18.47 -17.04
N GLN A 715 24.22 -19.30 -17.51
CA GLN A 715 24.79 -19.17 -18.86
C GLN A 715 23.76 -19.58 -19.94
N HIS A 716 23.92 -19.01 -21.13
CA HIS A 716 23.12 -19.35 -22.32
C HIS A 716 23.78 -20.50 -23.10
N VAL A 717 22.94 -21.42 -23.56
CA VAL A 717 23.33 -22.61 -24.31
C VAL A 717 22.40 -22.83 -25.48
N GLU A 718 22.89 -23.51 -26.50
CA GLU A 718 22.08 -24.15 -27.52
C GLU A 718 22.03 -25.65 -27.22
N VAL A 719 20.85 -26.25 -27.34
CA VAL A 719 20.65 -27.70 -27.20
C VAL A 719 19.95 -28.24 -28.43
N ARG A 720 20.45 -29.34 -28.98
CA ARG A 720 19.84 -30.04 -30.12
C ARG A 720 18.65 -30.87 -29.63
N VAL A 721 17.47 -30.62 -30.19
CA VAL A 721 16.23 -31.35 -29.93
C VAL A 721 15.61 -31.72 -31.28
N ASN A 722 15.27 -33.00 -31.47
CA ASN A 722 14.65 -33.51 -32.70
C ASN A 722 15.40 -33.12 -34.00
N LYS A 723 16.74 -33.01 -33.92
CA LYS A 723 17.71 -32.59 -34.95
C LYS A 723 17.86 -31.07 -35.18
N GLU A 724 17.04 -30.23 -34.57
CA GLU A 724 17.15 -28.76 -34.63
C GLU A 724 17.82 -28.20 -33.37
N TRP A 725 18.41 -27.00 -33.45
CA TRP A 725 19.06 -26.33 -32.32
C TRP A 725 18.13 -25.29 -31.69
N TYR A 726 18.01 -25.31 -30.36
CA TYR A 726 17.14 -24.42 -29.60
C TYR A 726 17.91 -23.71 -28.49
N THR A 727 17.74 -22.39 -28.36
CA THR A 727 18.40 -21.60 -27.31
C THR A 727 17.70 -21.78 -25.97
N GLY A 728 18.50 -21.72 -24.89
CA GLY A 728 18.00 -21.71 -23.53
C GLY A 728 19.03 -21.26 -22.51
N ARG A 729 18.62 -21.25 -21.25
CA ARG A 729 19.45 -20.85 -20.10
C ARG A 729 19.53 -21.97 -19.05
N ILE A 730 20.72 -22.17 -18.50
CA ILE A 730 20.96 -23.16 -17.45
C ILE A 730 20.32 -22.68 -16.13
N THR A 731 19.26 -23.35 -15.68
CA THR A 731 18.51 -23.02 -14.45
C THR A 731 18.98 -23.79 -13.21
N ALA A 732 19.56 -24.97 -13.40
CA ALA A 732 20.17 -25.79 -12.35
C ALA A 732 21.36 -26.58 -12.91
N VAL A 733 22.27 -26.97 -12.02
CA VAL A 733 23.46 -27.78 -12.31
C VAL A 733 23.52 -28.88 -11.26
N GLU A 734 23.78 -30.11 -11.71
CA GLU A 734 23.94 -31.30 -10.85
C GLU A 734 25.25 -32.00 -11.21
N VAL A 735 26.08 -32.32 -10.22
CA VAL A 735 27.41 -32.92 -10.41
C VAL A 735 27.38 -34.35 -9.89
N GLY A 736 27.28 -35.31 -10.81
CA GLY A 736 27.40 -36.73 -10.52
C GLY A 736 28.86 -37.21 -10.60
N LYS A 737 29.14 -38.42 -10.08
CA LYS A 737 30.49 -39.01 -10.06
C LYS A 737 31.13 -39.27 -11.44
N GLN A 738 30.36 -39.18 -12.52
CA GLN A 738 30.80 -39.48 -13.90
C GLN A 738 30.32 -38.45 -14.95
N ALA A 739 29.42 -37.54 -14.60
CA ALA A 739 28.87 -36.55 -15.53
C ALA A 739 28.32 -35.31 -14.80
N VAL A 740 28.40 -34.15 -15.46
CA VAL A 740 27.72 -32.91 -15.02
C VAL A 740 26.45 -32.72 -15.86
N ARG A 741 25.32 -32.53 -15.18
CA ARG A 741 24.01 -32.29 -15.80
C ARG A 741 23.56 -30.85 -15.62
N TRP A 742 22.96 -30.30 -16.66
CA TRP A 742 22.39 -28.96 -16.70
C TRP A 742 20.89 -29.05 -16.95
N LYS A 743 20.09 -28.31 -16.18
CA LYS A 743 18.66 -28.12 -16.46
C LYS A 743 18.48 -26.88 -17.33
N VAL A 744 18.36 -27.07 -18.63
CA VAL A 744 18.15 -25.98 -19.59
C VAL A 744 16.67 -25.67 -19.67
N LYS A 745 16.31 -24.40 -19.45
CA LYS A 745 15.00 -23.86 -19.81
C LYS A 745 15.13 -23.17 -21.15
N PHE A 746 14.31 -23.56 -22.12
CA PHE A 746 14.36 -23.00 -23.46
C PHE A 746 13.64 -21.65 -23.56
N ASP A 747 14.13 -20.81 -24.47
CA ASP A 747 13.54 -19.49 -24.75
C ASP A 747 12.33 -19.60 -25.69
N TYR A 748 12.40 -20.48 -26.70
CA TYR A 748 11.33 -20.75 -27.67
C TYR A 748 11.38 -22.20 -28.18
N VAL A 749 10.32 -22.99 -27.99
CA VAL A 749 10.14 -24.35 -28.52
C VAL A 749 8.65 -24.60 -28.74
N PRO A 750 8.22 -25.32 -29.80
CA PRO A 750 6.83 -25.79 -29.93
C PRO A 750 6.41 -26.61 -28.70
N THR A 751 5.46 -26.06 -27.93
CA THR A 751 4.99 -26.63 -26.64
C THR A 751 4.32 -27.99 -26.75
N ASP A 752 3.93 -28.34 -27.96
CA ASP A 752 3.02 -29.41 -28.33
C ASP A 752 3.71 -30.78 -28.24
N VAL A 753 5.05 -30.80 -28.33
CA VAL A 753 5.87 -32.02 -28.46
C VAL A 753 7.06 -32.07 -27.49
N THR A 754 7.43 -30.96 -26.83
CA THR A 754 8.62 -30.92 -25.93
C THR A 754 8.38 -30.10 -24.66
N PRO A 755 8.77 -30.60 -23.46
CA PRO A 755 8.75 -29.81 -22.22
C PRO A 755 9.64 -28.56 -22.27
N ARG A 756 9.17 -27.44 -21.70
CA ARG A 756 9.90 -26.15 -21.68
C ARG A 756 11.23 -26.17 -20.89
N ASP A 757 11.40 -27.12 -19.99
CA ASP A 757 12.64 -27.38 -19.24
C ASP A 757 13.11 -28.83 -19.52
N ARG A 758 14.40 -29.02 -19.84
CA ARG A 758 15.01 -30.35 -20.07
C ARG A 758 16.35 -30.49 -19.35
N TRP A 759 16.64 -31.68 -18.82
CA TRP A 759 17.97 -32.04 -18.35
C TRP A 759 18.84 -32.57 -19.49
N VAL A 760 20.09 -32.09 -19.57
CA VAL A 760 21.11 -32.54 -20.54
C VAL A 760 22.46 -32.71 -19.85
N GLU A 761 23.34 -33.52 -20.43
CA GLU A 761 24.72 -33.68 -19.94
C GLU A 761 25.65 -32.70 -20.66
N ARG A 762 26.48 -32.00 -19.88
CA ARG A 762 27.38 -30.93 -20.35
C ARG A 762 28.36 -31.40 -21.44
N SER A 763 28.70 -32.69 -21.44
CA SER A 763 29.63 -33.34 -22.37
C SER A 763 28.94 -33.98 -23.58
N SER A 764 27.63 -33.81 -23.76
CA SER A 764 26.91 -34.30 -24.94
C SER A 764 27.20 -33.44 -26.18
N GLU A 765 27.35 -34.08 -27.35
CA GLU A 765 27.42 -33.39 -28.64
C GLU A 765 26.16 -32.57 -28.99
N ASP A 766 25.03 -32.85 -28.31
CA ASP A 766 23.77 -32.10 -28.40
C ASP A 766 23.79 -30.77 -27.63
N VAL A 767 24.90 -30.35 -27.00
CA VAL A 767 24.95 -29.16 -26.12
C VAL A 767 26.11 -28.24 -26.48
N ARG A 768 25.84 -26.94 -26.61
CA ARG A 768 26.86 -25.91 -26.96
C ARG A 768 26.72 -24.67 -26.08
N LEU A 769 27.85 -24.10 -25.67
CA LEU A 769 27.91 -22.86 -24.88
C LEU A 769 28.02 -21.62 -25.78
N MET A 770 27.17 -20.62 -25.52
CA MET A 770 27.23 -19.34 -26.21
C MET A 770 28.32 -18.45 -25.60
N LYS A 771 29.32 -18.05 -26.39
CA LYS A 771 30.35 -17.11 -25.95
C LYS A 771 29.77 -15.70 -25.77
N PRO A 772 30.03 -14.99 -24.66
CA PRO A 772 29.70 -13.57 -24.55
C PRO A 772 30.63 -12.72 -25.43
N PRO A 773 30.17 -11.58 -25.98
CA PRO A 773 31.03 -10.65 -26.71
C PRO A 773 31.91 -9.83 -25.74
N SER A 774 33.24 -9.93 -25.89
CA SER A 774 34.20 -9.06 -25.20
C SER A 774 34.50 -7.80 -26.04
N PRO A 775 34.59 -6.61 -25.45
CA PRO A 775 34.92 -5.37 -26.16
C PRO A 775 36.42 -5.05 -26.08
N GLU A 776 37.03 -4.65 -27.20
CA GLU A 776 38.29 -3.90 -27.15
C GLU A 776 38.45 -2.97 -28.35
N ASN A 777 39.06 -1.80 -28.11
CA ASN A 777 39.26 -0.73 -29.09
C ASN A 777 40.77 -0.54 -29.28
N GLN A 778 41.28 -0.67 -30.50
CA GLN A 778 42.58 -0.12 -30.87
C GLN A 778 42.72 0.06 -32.39
N LYS A 779 43.15 1.26 -32.81
CA LYS A 779 43.74 1.52 -34.13
C LYS A 779 45.25 1.65 -33.95
N PRO A 780 46.05 1.13 -34.89
CA PRO A 780 46.94 2.03 -35.61
C PRO A 780 46.68 2.00 -37.14
N ASN A 781 47.62 2.50 -37.95
CA ASN A 781 47.32 3.12 -39.24
C ASN A 781 48.23 2.66 -40.41
N THR A 782 47.79 2.96 -41.63
CA THR A 782 48.54 3.11 -42.90
C THR A 782 49.18 1.92 -43.64
N ARG A 783 48.78 1.79 -44.93
CA ARG A 783 49.53 1.30 -46.13
C ARG A 783 49.97 -0.18 -46.13
N GLN A 784 49.63 -0.98 -47.15
CA GLN A 784 50.03 -0.83 -48.57
C GLN A 784 49.03 -1.46 -49.58
N GLN A 785 49.17 -1.07 -50.85
CA GLN A 785 48.61 -1.72 -52.07
C GLN A 785 49.70 -2.63 -52.71
N PRO A 786 49.45 -3.44 -53.78
CA PRO A 786 48.24 -3.62 -54.59
C PRO A 786 47.75 -5.10 -54.65
N PRO A 787 46.80 -5.42 -55.55
CA PRO A 787 47.18 -6.25 -56.71
C PRO A 787 46.64 -5.74 -58.06
N PRO A 788 47.26 -6.11 -59.21
CA PRO A 788 46.78 -5.79 -60.56
C PRO A 788 45.90 -6.89 -61.19
N GLN A 789 45.08 -6.47 -62.18
CA GLN A 789 44.83 -7.04 -63.53
C GLN A 789 45.18 -8.53 -63.79
N THR A 790 44.42 -9.35 -64.54
CA THR A 790 43.49 -9.14 -65.70
C THR A 790 42.28 -10.11 -65.58
N SER A 791 41.34 -10.30 -66.53
CA SER A 791 41.09 -9.83 -67.90
C SER A 791 39.58 -9.78 -68.22
N GLU A 792 39.17 -9.02 -69.23
CA GLU A 792 37.77 -8.81 -69.63
C GLU A 792 37.18 -9.95 -70.49
N CYS A 793 35.84 -10.12 -70.45
CA CYS A 793 35.02 -10.08 -71.66
C CYS A 793 33.55 -9.74 -71.32
N VAL A 794 32.83 -9.10 -72.24
CA VAL A 794 31.56 -8.41 -72.00
C VAL A 794 30.35 -9.27 -72.36
N ARG A 795 29.26 -9.16 -71.57
CA ARG A 795 27.90 -9.28 -72.10
C ARG A 795 26.94 -8.30 -71.42
N THR A 796 25.96 -7.82 -72.19
CA THR A 796 25.08 -6.71 -71.84
C THR A 796 24.04 -7.10 -70.79
N GLU A 797 23.80 -6.23 -69.80
CA GLU A 797 22.64 -6.33 -68.91
C GLU A 797 21.36 -5.84 -69.62
N PRO A 798 20.23 -6.44 -69.24
CA PRO A 798 19.08 -5.64 -68.85
C PRO A 798 18.51 -6.06 -67.48
N ASP A 799 18.42 -5.08 -66.58
CA ASP A 799 17.41 -4.86 -65.52
C ASP A 799 16.63 -6.07 -64.96
N THR A 800 16.72 -6.30 -63.65
CA THR A 800 15.63 -6.94 -62.89
C THR A 800 15.70 -6.61 -61.38
N THR A 801 14.96 -5.58 -60.96
CA THR A 801 14.66 -5.38 -59.53
C THR A 801 13.52 -6.30 -59.07
N GLY A 802 13.79 -7.20 -58.12
CA GLY A 802 12.72 -7.96 -57.45
C GLY A 802 13.16 -9.22 -56.71
N SER A 803 12.78 -9.34 -55.42
CA SER A 803 12.55 -10.62 -54.70
C SER A 803 12.30 -10.44 -53.19
N SER A 804 12.75 -9.34 -52.55
CA SER A 804 12.65 -9.15 -51.10
C SER A 804 11.28 -8.69 -50.58
N SER A 805 10.53 -7.90 -51.35
CA SER A 805 9.25 -7.30 -50.93
C SER A 805 8.13 -8.32 -50.72
N ASN A 806 8.04 -9.30 -51.61
CA ASN A 806 6.85 -10.15 -51.71
C ASN A 806 6.73 -11.09 -50.51
N GLN A 807 7.87 -11.56 -49.98
CA GLN A 807 7.89 -12.55 -48.90
C GLN A 807 7.30 -12.01 -47.59
N GLU A 808 7.50 -10.72 -47.27
CA GLU A 808 6.83 -10.06 -46.14
C GLU A 808 5.33 -9.84 -46.42
N SER A 809 4.97 -9.46 -47.66
CA SER A 809 3.57 -9.27 -48.06
C SER A 809 2.73 -10.56 -47.97
N ASP A 810 3.31 -11.71 -48.34
CA ASP A 810 2.65 -13.01 -48.25
C ASP A 810 2.46 -13.47 -46.80
N ILE A 811 3.43 -13.21 -45.92
CA ILE A 811 3.32 -13.46 -44.47
C ILE A 811 2.22 -12.59 -43.86
N LEU A 812 2.15 -11.31 -44.24
CA LEU A 812 1.12 -10.39 -43.76
C LEU A 812 -0.28 -10.80 -44.26
N ALA A 813 -0.41 -11.08 -45.56
CA ALA A 813 -1.66 -11.57 -46.16
C ALA A 813 -2.13 -12.89 -45.52
N GLN A 814 -1.21 -13.84 -45.28
CA GLN A 814 -1.56 -15.10 -44.63
C GLN A 814 -1.96 -14.92 -43.16
N THR A 815 -1.36 -13.95 -42.47
CA THR A 815 -1.79 -13.55 -41.12
C THR A 815 -3.21 -12.96 -41.16
N LEU A 816 -3.51 -12.11 -42.15
CA LEU A 816 -4.84 -11.52 -42.35
C LEU A 816 -5.91 -12.59 -42.67
N ARG A 817 -5.62 -13.54 -43.58
CA ARG A 817 -6.49 -14.71 -43.87
C ARG A 817 -6.80 -15.48 -42.58
N ASN A 818 -5.79 -15.74 -41.75
CA ASN A 818 -5.97 -16.46 -40.50
C ASN A 818 -6.85 -15.67 -39.51
N CYS A 819 -6.63 -14.36 -39.32
CA CYS A 819 -7.47 -13.52 -38.47
C CYS A 819 -8.93 -13.51 -38.94
N LEU A 820 -9.18 -13.23 -40.22
CA LEU A 820 -10.54 -13.20 -40.77
C LEU A 820 -11.23 -14.58 -40.67
N ARG A 821 -10.50 -15.69 -40.76
CA ARG A 821 -11.05 -17.07 -40.64
C ARG A 821 -11.66 -17.39 -39.27
N TYR A 822 -11.19 -16.71 -38.21
CA TYR A 822 -11.63 -16.92 -36.83
C TYR A 822 -12.47 -15.75 -36.26
N PHE A 823 -12.35 -14.54 -36.80
CA PHE A 823 -12.94 -13.33 -36.22
C PHE A 823 -13.88 -12.54 -37.15
N LEU A 824 -14.33 -13.13 -38.28
CA LEU A 824 -15.32 -12.49 -39.16
C LEU A 824 -16.65 -12.21 -38.41
N PRO A 825 -17.24 -11.00 -38.52
CA PRO A 825 -18.56 -10.73 -37.98
C PRO A 825 -19.66 -11.58 -38.64
N PRO A 826 -20.69 -12.03 -37.91
CA PRO A 826 -21.74 -12.89 -38.46
C PRO A 826 -22.60 -12.22 -39.55
N ASN A 827 -22.53 -10.89 -39.66
CA ASN A 827 -23.30 -10.09 -40.62
C ASN A 827 -22.61 -9.94 -41.99
N PHE A 828 -21.43 -10.55 -42.20
CA PHE A 828 -20.66 -10.42 -43.44
C PHE A 828 -20.49 -11.79 -44.14
N PRO A 829 -21.25 -12.10 -45.20
CA PRO A 829 -21.35 -13.45 -45.75
C PRO A 829 -20.22 -13.79 -46.74
N ILE A 830 -19.03 -14.12 -46.23
CA ILE A 830 -17.96 -14.78 -46.99
C ILE A 830 -17.75 -16.20 -46.45
N SER A 831 -17.64 -17.20 -47.32
CA SER A 831 -17.38 -18.58 -46.86
C SER A 831 -15.90 -18.79 -46.53
N LYS A 832 -15.64 -19.79 -45.67
CA LYS A 832 -14.27 -20.18 -45.31
C LYS A 832 -13.47 -20.77 -46.48
N LYS A 833 -14.12 -21.15 -47.60
CA LYS A 833 -13.42 -21.53 -48.83
C LYS A 833 -12.94 -20.28 -49.57
N ASP A 834 -13.85 -19.35 -49.84
CA ASP A 834 -13.58 -18.15 -50.64
C ASP A 834 -12.48 -17.29 -49.99
N LEU A 835 -12.54 -17.10 -48.67
CA LEU A 835 -11.49 -16.43 -47.88
C LEU A 835 -10.12 -17.15 -47.94
N SER A 836 -10.10 -18.46 -48.20
CA SER A 836 -8.85 -19.21 -48.38
C SER A 836 -8.24 -19.04 -49.77
N SER A 837 -9.02 -18.59 -50.76
CA SER A 837 -8.59 -18.37 -52.15
C SER A 837 -8.29 -16.90 -52.50
N MET A 838 -8.62 -15.94 -51.63
CA MET A 838 -8.36 -14.51 -51.89
C MET A 838 -6.86 -14.21 -52.07
N SER A 839 -6.54 -13.37 -53.06
CA SER A 839 -5.20 -12.87 -53.34
C SER A 839 -4.68 -11.94 -52.23
N SER A 840 -3.39 -11.64 -52.22
CA SER A 840 -2.79 -10.66 -51.30
C SER A 840 -3.33 -9.25 -51.53
N GLU A 841 -3.61 -8.87 -52.77
CA GLU A 841 -4.17 -7.56 -53.14
C GLU A 841 -5.66 -7.43 -52.76
N GLU A 842 -6.44 -8.50 -52.92
CA GLU A 842 -7.85 -8.58 -52.48
C GLU A 842 -7.97 -8.51 -50.95
N LEU A 843 -6.96 -8.95 -50.21
CA LEU A 843 -6.88 -8.83 -48.76
C LEU A 843 -6.41 -7.45 -48.30
N ALA A 844 -5.46 -6.84 -49.00
CA ALA A 844 -5.02 -5.47 -48.74
C ALA A 844 -6.14 -4.44 -48.98
N THR A 845 -7.08 -4.74 -49.87
CA THR A 845 -8.26 -3.91 -50.19
C THR A 845 -9.52 -4.30 -49.39
N PHE A 846 -9.42 -5.24 -48.45
CA PHE A 846 -10.57 -5.73 -47.68
C PHE A 846 -11.17 -4.63 -46.78
N PRO A 847 -12.50 -4.37 -46.80
CA PRO A 847 -13.10 -3.21 -46.16
C PRO A 847 -13.22 -3.34 -44.63
N LEU A 848 -12.10 -3.12 -43.93
CA LEU A 848 -12.03 -3.03 -42.47
C LEU A 848 -12.63 -1.70 -41.98
N VAL A 849 -13.96 -1.64 -41.87
CA VAL A 849 -14.69 -0.50 -41.26
C VAL A 849 -14.20 -0.27 -39.82
N ARG A 850 -14.06 1.01 -39.43
CA ARG A 850 -13.36 1.46 -38.20
C ARG A 850 -13.71 0.62 -36.94
N PRO A 851 -12.74 0.26 -36.06
CA PRO A 851 -12.95 -0.76 -35.02
C PRO A 851 -13.96 -0.43 -33.90
N GLY A 852 -14.40 0.83 -33.77
CA GLY A 852 -15.16 1.30 -32.60
C GLY A 852 -16.51 0.62 -32.38
N SER A 853 -17.23 0.26 -33.43
CA SER A 853 -18.60 -0.27 -33.32
C SER A 853 -18.68 -1.77 -33.01
N TYR A 854 -17.70 -2.57 -33.43
CA TYR A 854 -17.74 -4.05 -33.27
C TYR A 854 -17.12 -4.56 -31.97
N PHE A 855 -16.27 -3.77 -31.29
CA PHE A 855 -15.63 -4.19 -30.04
C PHE A 855 -16.59 -4.36 -28.85
N MET A 856 -17.79 -3.77 -28.89
CA MET A 856 -18.77 -3.88 -27.80
C MET A 856 -19.35 -5.30 -27.63
N LEU A 857 -19.58 -6.04 -28.72
CA LEU A 857 -20.21 -7.37 -28.65
C LEU A 857 -19.36 -8.42 -27.92
N TRP A 858 -18.03 -8.25 -27.89
CA TRP A 858 -17.10 -9.21 -27.31
C TRP A 858 -16.92 -9.11 -25.78
N ARG A 859 -17.63 -8.20 -25.10
CA ARG A 859 -17.64 -8.11 -23.62
C ARG A 859 -18.63 -9.07 -22.94
N VAL A 860 -19.56 -9.70 -23.67
CA VAL A 860 -20.75 -10.36 -23.09
C VAL A 860 -20.58 -11.88 -22.85
N LEU A 861 -19.51 -12.51 -23.33
CA LEU A 861 -19.30 -13.96 -23.20
C LEU A 861 -18.32 -14.33 -22.05
N PRO A 862 -18.79 -15.00 -20.98
CA PRO A 862 -17.93 -15.46 -19.88
C PRO A 862 -17.20 -16.77 -20.22
N GLY A 863 -15.88 -16.83 -20.00
CA GLY A 863 -15.14 -18.11 -20.03
C GLY A 863 -13.63 -18.05 -20.36
N ALA A 864 -13.17 -17.02 -21.07
CA ALA A 864 -11.77 -16.95 -21.51
C ALA A 864 -10.80 -16.41 -20.42
N LYS A 865 -9.65 -17.08 -20.24
CA LYS A 865 -8.61 -16.68 -19.26
C LYS A 865 -7.96 -15.34 -19.66
N MET A 866 -7.83 -14.41 -18.72
CA MET A 866 -7.34 -13.05 -18.99
C MET A 866 -5.90 -12.96 -19.53
N LEU A 867 -5.00 -13.87 -19.12
CA LEU A 867 -3.56 -13.72 -19.33
C LEU A 867 -3.13 -13.69 -20.81
N GLU A 868 -3.84 -14.38 -21.70
CA GLU A 868 -3.50 -14.42 -23.13
C GLU A 868 -4.04 -13.20 -23.90
N LYS A 869 -5.07 -12.51 -23.39
CA LYS A 869 -5.69 -11.36 -24.10
C LYS A 869 -4.73 -10.18 -24.26
N HIS A 870 -4.00 -9.80 -23.21
CA HIS A 870 -3.16 -8.59 -23.24
C HIS A 870 -1.94 -8.75 -24.14
N GLU A 871 -1.35 -9.94 -24.21
CA GLU A 871 -0.20 -10.24 -25.08
C GLU A 871 -0.63 -10.31 -26.57
N TYR A 872 -1.84 -10.81 -26.86
CA TYR A 872 -2.41 -10.77 -28.20
C TYR A 872 -2.80 -9.35 -28.66
N GLN A 873 -3.39 -8.54 -27.78
CA GLN A 873 -3.73 -7.14 -28.12
C GLN A 873 -2.49 -6.31 -28.47
N MET A 874 -1.38 -6.47 -27.74
CA MET A 874 -0.11 -5.80 -28.07
C MET A 874 0.60 -6.39 -29.31
N ARG A 875 0.20 -7.56 -29.80
CA ARG A 875 0.63 -8.09 -31.10
C ARG A 875 -0.20 -7.54 -32.26
N ILE A 876 -1.52 -7.48 -32.12
CA ILE A 876 -2.41 -6.95 -33.18
C ILE A 876 -2.15 -5.44 -33.37
N SER A 877 -1.95 -4.68 -32.29
CA SER A 877 -1.57 -3.26 -32.31
C SER A 877 -0.09 -2.99 -32.68
N ARG A 878 0.56 -3.95 -33.35
CA ARG A 878 1.90 -3.87 -33.96
C ARG A 878 1.92 -4.47 -35.38
N ILE A 879 0.74 -4.76 -35.93
CA ILE A 879 0.51 -5.42 -37.22
C ILE A 879 -0.51 -4.58 -38.02
N LEU A 880 -1.49 -4.01 -37.29
CA LEU A 880 -2.09 -2.70 -37.60
C LEU A 880 -1.15 -1.59 -37.11
#